data_AF-A0A947B2A7-F1
#
_entry.id   AF-A0A947B2A7-F1
#
_cell.length_a   1.000
_cell.length_b   1.000
_cell.length_c   1.000
_cell.angle_alpha   90.00
_cell.angle_beta   90.00
_cell.angle_gamma   90.00
#
_symmetry.space_group_name_H-M   'P 1'
#
loop_
_entity.id
_entity.type
_entity.pdbx_description
1 polymer ?
#
loop_
_entity_poly.entity_id
_entity_poly.type
_entity_poly.pdbx_seq_one_letter_code
_entity_poly.pdbx_strand_id
1 'polypeptide(L)'
;IMYTVGIDIGSVSINCVVVDKDGDLTYEAPYQRHFGRFVPETLKTLQSIYKRFGEEHIQSVSFTGNHAKIIASRLGALYEYESITQVLGVLYLVPDASAIITMGGQDAALYLLTHKNGQWYLKSFAMNGPCAAGTGSFIDQQAERLSSFLYDENTSFCQEHISEILANFIARGRESTGAAPVACRCTVFTKSDMIHLQNKGESLGNIIAGLHQGNAANYISTIVASQEVQDPVVFIGGVANNDLQVEAFRRYFPQLTVPPHHTSLGALGAALFSRNQEQQGKPDLTALKTMMDEGASDFPKAQPLRLRKTTFTDNVVIPKRKVSPSAKLHVFLGVDIGSTTTKTVLMDANQNIIHKQYVQTQGKPIEVAQKLLEGIREEFGDGLEFLGTATTGSGRHVVGDFIKADLIIDEITTHARAAVHWDPDVDTVFEIGGQDSKYIWIEQGNPMDFDMNKVCAAGTGSFLHELANKLKINIVREFQDIALSSDSPINLAERCTVFMESDLVSYAQKGARLQDLIAGLCYAIVHNYLNRVVEKRRIGNRVMFLGGPSLNKGIVAAFENVLDQEIIMPEHREVLGAHGAALSIMEKRASSEFVKSDFPGLDTLIQAEISNKEKICRADKKCHNECKLKIYDFGGRKSIWGGDCGRYEMRGDRKAKEEDWFKKRELLFLDYLKGNSVDLAELRSQGLAANHVQESLDGKPTIGIPRALHLLQHSILWSHFWTKLGFAVVLSPKTDQEISVAGIESMTSETCYPIQVFQGHVKTLMGQTRYLFLPTTINQTTPQPEETGFFCPLVQGSQYMASAALNISPSSLISPTVYLKEPAERIVLDLHHSLGERFGLRQRQIDRAYREALEVQTTFQRDLVQQGRTFLQSLHPNDLWVAVSGRPYNLYDDRLSLRLGQNLAKLGIKAIPHDFLDTASVDLSDFPNMFWGLGAQILRTAKLAKAHSGCYGIHLTNFS
;
A
#
# COMPACT_ATOMS: atom_id res chain seq x y z
N ILE A 1 -38.68 41.96 -4.06
CA ILE A 1 -38.83 40.48 -3.97
C ILE A 1 -37.95 40.05 -2.82
N MET A 2 -38.43 39.18 -1.93
CA MET A 2 -37.61 38.68 -0.82
C MET A 2 -36.93 37.38 -1.24
N TYR A 3 -35.65 37.26 -0.92
CA TYR A 3 -34.80 36.13 -1.30
C TYR A 3 -34.25 35.42 -0.07
N THR A 4 -34.03 34.12 -0.20
CA THR A 4 -33.37 33.29 0.80
C THR A 4 -32.03 32.83 0.26
N VAL A 5 -30.97 32.92 1.07
CA VAL A 5 -29.61 32.55 0.67
C VAL A 5 -29.20 31.30 1.43
N GLY A 6 -28.73 30.28 0.70
CA GLY A 6 -28.12 29.09 1.27
C GLY A 6 -26.64 29.07 0.96
N ILE A 7 -25.81 28.76 1.97
CA ILE A 7 -24.35 28.67 1.83
C ILE A 7 -23.88 27.33 2.38
N ASP A 8 -23.23 26.54 1.54
CA ASP A 8 -22.54 25.30 1.91
C ASP A 8 -21.04 25.59 2.02
N ILE A 9 -20.49 25.48 3.22
CA ILE A 9 -19.08 25.65 3.53
C ILE A 9 -18.50 24.26 3.82
N GLY A 10 -18.20 23.55 2.74
CA GLY A 10 -17.61 22.21 2.76
C GLY A 10 -16.14 22.22 3.20
N SER A 11 -15.48 21.06 3.13
CA SER A 11 -14.08 20.90 3.54
C SER A 11 -13.06 21.63 2.65
N VAL A 12 -13.39 21.89 1.38
CA VAL A 12 -12.48 22.51 0.40
C VAL A 12 -13.09 23.68 -0.37
N SER A 13 -14.41 23.83 -0.37
CA SER A 13 -15.14 24.77 -1.21
C SER A 13 -16.30 25.46 -0.49
N ILE A 14 -16.72 26.58 -1.06
CA ILE A 14 -17.89 27.35 -0.66
C ILE A 14 -18.83 27.39 -1.86
N ASN A 15 -20.06 26.91 -1.66
CA ASN A 15 -21.13 26.98 -2.64
C ASN A 15 -22.24 27.87 -2.09
N CYS A 16 -22.79 28.75 -2.92
CA CYS A 16 -23.81 29.69 -2.49
C CYS A 16 -24.92 29.76 -3.54
N VAL A 17 -26.16 29.73 -3.07
CA VAL A 17 -27.34 29.86 -3.93
C VAL A 17 -28.32 30.86 -3.35
N VAL A 18 -29.13 31.45 -4.22
CA VAL A 18 -30.20 32.39 -3.88
C VAL A 18 -31.50 31.87 -4.48
N VAL A 19 -32.50 31.67 -3.64
CA VAL A 19 -33.84 31.25 -4.05
C VAL A 19 -34.85 32.36 -3.79
N ASP A 20 -35.88 32.43 -4.61
CA ASP A 20 -36.98 33.37 -4.40
C ASP A 20 -38.02 32.84 -3.37
N LYS A 21 -39.13 33.59 -3.25
CA LYS A 21 -40.24 33.27 -2.35
C LYS A 21 -40.95 31.96 -2.70
N ASP A 22 -40.89 31.51 -3.94
CA ASP A 22 -41.59 30.31 -4.45
C ASP A 22 -40.67 29.09 -4.30
N GLY A 23 -39.36 29.31 -4.23
CA GLY A 23 -38.32 28.31 -4.02
C GLY A 23 -37.43 28.10 -5.22
N ASP A 24 -37.65 28.87 -6.27
CA ASP A 24 -36.94 28.73 -7.52
C ASP A 24 -35.53 29.31 -7.39
N LEU A 25 -34.56 28.56 -7.91
CA LEU A 25 -33.17 28.95 -7.92
C LEU A 25 -32.97 30.15 -8.85
N THR A 26 -32.76 31.33 -8.26
CA THR A 26 -32.57 32.59 -9.00
C THR A 26 -31.12 32.90 -9.33
N TYR A 27 -30.20 32.41 -8.50
CA TYR A 27 -28.78 32.59 -8.71
C TYR A 27 -27.95 31.51 -8.02
N GLU A 28 -26.95 31.02 -8.72
CA GLU A 28 -25.89 30.17 -8.20
C GLU A 28 -24.57 30.94 -8.30
N ALA A 29 -23.88 31.10 -7.18
CA ALA A 29 -22.54 31.66 -7.17
C ALA A 29 -21.55 30.66 -7.79
N PRO A 30 -20.52 31.12 -8.52
CA PRO A 30 -19.50 30.24 -9.07
C PRO A 30 -18.87 29.37 -7.98
N TYR A 31 -18.67 28.08 -8.27
CA TYR A 31 -17.98 27.15 -7.39
C TYR A 31 -16.61 27.73 -6.98
N GLN A 32 -16.36 27.89 -5.68
CA GLN A 32 -15.14 28.51 -5.18
C GLN A 32 -14.40 27.62 -4.20
N ARG A 33 -13.11 27.40 -4.43
CA ARG A 33 -12.24 26.70 -3.46
C ARG A 33 -11.69 27.71 -2.45
N HIS A 34 -11.79 27.41 -1.15
CA HIS A 34 -11.37 28.36 -0.11
C HIS A 34 -9.93 28.18 0.38
N PHE A 35 -9.23 27.08 0.06
CA PHE A 35 -7.81 26.85 0.42
C PHE A 35 -7.49 27.12 1.90
N GLY A 36 -8.35 26.62 2.80
CA GLY A 36 -8.26 26.88 4.24
C GLY A 36 -8.66 28.29 4.71
N ARG A 37 -8.91 29.23 3.79
CA ARG A 37 -9.36 30.61 4.05
C ARG A 37 -10.89 30.73 4.03
N PHE A 38 -11.61 29.82 4.68
CA PHE A 38 -13.07 29.78 4.59
C PHE A 38 -13.74 31.04 5.18
N VAL A 39 -13.23 31.62 6.26
CA VAL A 39 -13.76 32.87 6.86
C VAL A 39 -13.74 34.07 5.89
N PRO A 40 -12.58 34.49 5.34
CA PRO A 40 -12.54 35.63 4.43
C PRO A 40 -13.27 35.36 3.11
N GLU A 41 -13.27 34.12 2.61
CA GLU A 41 -13.99 33.77 1.38
C GLU A 41 -15.52 33.77 1.61
N THR A 42 -16.01 33.31 2.77
CA THR A 42 -17.43 33.46 3.12
C THR A 42 -17.83 34.93 3.23
N LEU A 43 -17.00 35.78 3.83
CA LEU A 43 -17.25 37.22 3.91
C LEU A 43 -17.35 37.84 2.50
N LYS A 44 -16.42 37.50 1.61
CA LYS A 44 -16.42 37.97 0.21
C LYS A 44 -17.67 37.50 -0.54
N THR A 45 -18.08 36.25 -0.35
CA THR A 45 -19.30 35.69 -0.96
C THR A 45 -20.54 36.44 -0.50
N LEU A 46 -20.72 36.64 0.81
CA LEU A 46 -21.86 37.39 1.35
C LEU A 46 -21.89 38.84 0.86
N GLN A 47 -20.75 39.53 0.83
CA GLN A 47 -20.65 40.88 0.29
C GLN A 47 -21.06 40.96 -1.17
N SER A 48 -20.66 39.96 -1.98
CA SER A 48 -21.06 39.86 -3.38
C SER A 48 -22.58 39.70 -3.54
N ILE A 49 -23.20 38.83 -2.72
CA ILE A 49 -24.65 38.61 -2.72
C ILE A 49 -25.41 39.87 -2.30
N TYR A 50 -25.01 40.54 -1.20
CA TYR A 50 -25.66 41.75 -0.73
C TYR A 50 -25.53 42.90 -1.73
N LYS A 51 -24.37 43.02 -2.39
CA LYS A 51 -24.18 43.99 -3.46
C LYS A 51 -25.08 43.70 -4.67
N ARG A 52 -25.34 42.43 -4.99
CA ARG A 52 -26.10 42.02 -6.18
C ARG A 52 -27.62 42.14 -6.00
N PHE A 53 -28.14 41.75 -4.82
CA PHE A 53 -29.58 41.68 -4.57
C PHE A 53 -30.12 42.81 -3.69
N GLY A 54 -29.25 43.56 -3.02
CA GLY A 54 -29.63 44.49 -1.95
C GLY A 54 -29.83 43.73 -0.64
N GLU A 55 -29.16 44.16 0.42
CA GLU A 55 -29.24 43.54 1.75
C GLU A 55 -30.70 43.57 2.29
N GLU A 56 -31.46 44.61 1.95
CA GLU A 56 -32.87 44.77 2.28
C GLU A 56 -33.76 43.66 1.72
N HIS A 57 -33.40 43.08 0.57
CA HIS A 57 -34.16 42.03 -0.11
C HIS A 57 -33.78 40.61 0.33
N ILE A 58 -32.75 40.44 1.16
CA ILE A 58 -32.41 39.14 1.74
C ILE A 58 -33.21 38.92 3.01
N GLN A 59 -34.04 37.87 3.02
CA GLN A 59 -34.88 37.48 4.15
C GLN A 59 -34.09 36.71 5.21
N SER A 60 -33.30 35.73 4.77
CA SER A 60 -32.50 34.86 5.63
C SER A 60 -31.26 34.37 4.90
N VAL A 61 -30.24 34.07 5.70
CA VAL A 61 -29.06 33.33 5.26
C VAL A 61 -28.94 32.09 6.13
N SER A 62 -28.87 30.92 5.50
CA SER A 62 -28.68 29.63 6.15
C SER A 62 -27.40 28.96 5.69
N PHE A 63 -26.81 28.19 6.59
CA PHE A 63 -25.50 27.58 6.41
C PHE A 63 -25.56 26.06 6.58
N THR A 64 -24.72 25.36 5.84
CA THR A 64 -24.50 23.91 5.94
C THR A 64 -23.05 23.56 5.64
N GLY A 65 -22.62 22.34 5.96
CA GLY A 65 -21.25 21.86 5.73
C GLY A 65 -20.31 21.97 6.95
N ASN A 66 -19.13 21.36 6.81
CA ASN A 66 -18.18 21.13 7.91
C ASN A 66 -17.75 22.39 8.67
N HIS A 67 -17.51 23.50 7.96
CA HIS A 67 -17.01 24.74 8.57
C HIS A 67 -18.12 25.75 8.88
N ALA A 68 -19.33 25.49 8.38
CA ALA A 68 -20.46 26.40 8.51
C ALA A 68 -20.96 26.57 9.95
N LYS A 69 -20.86 25.54 10.80
CA LYS A 69 -21.37 25.62 12.18
C LYS A 69 -20.71 26.74 12.99
N ILE A 70 -19.39 26.90 12.84
CA ILE A 70 -18.62 27.94 13.55
C ILE A 70 -19.07 29.32 13.08
N ILE A 71 -19.17 29.51 11.75
CA ILE A 71 -19.60 30.76 11.13
C ILE A 71 -21.04 31.09 11.52
N ALA A 72 -21.96 30.14 11.38
CA ALA A 72 -23.38 30.33 11.69
C ALA A 72 -23.58 30.71 13.16
N SER A 73 -22.88 30.05 14.10
CA SER A 73 -22.96 30.39 15.53
C SER A 73 -22.49 31.82 15.83
N ARG A 74 -21.46 32.29 15.11
CA ARG A 74 -20.90 33.63 15.28
C ARG A 74 -21.76 34.71 14.63
N LEU A 75 -22.42 34.36 13.54
CA LEU A 75 -23.32 35.23 12.79
C LEU A 75 -24.75 35.24 13.32
N GLY A 76 -25.10 34.36 14.27
CA GLY A 76 -26.49 34.15 14.70
C GLY A 76 -27.40 33.62 13.57
N ALA A 77 -26.82 32.93 12.59
CA ALA A 77 -27.53 32.44 11.42
C ALA A 77 -27.98 30.98 11.60
N LEU A 78 -28.96 30.55 10.79
CA LEU A 78 -29.42 29.16 10.79
C LEU A 78 -28.33 28.23 10.27
N TYR A 79 -28.14 27.12 10.96
CA TYR A 79 -27.26 26.02 10.55
C TYR A 79 -28.04 24.72 10.52
N GLU A 80 -27.88 23.95 9.46
CA GLU A 80 -28.39 22.59 9.37
C GLU A 80 -27.31 21.63 8.87
N TYR A 81 -27.42 20.35 9.22
CA TYR A 81 -26.48 19.32 8.81
C TYR A 81 -26.55 19.06 7.30
N GLU A 82 -25.37 18.83 6.71
CA GLU A 82 -25.23 18.56 5.28
C GLU A 82 -26.03 17.35 4.80
N SER A 83 -26.15 16.31 5.64
CA SER A 83 -26.90 15.09 5.33
C SER A 83 -28.39 15.35 5.09
N ILE A 84 -28.97 16.35 5.75
CA ILE A 84 -30.36 16.74 5.57
C ILE A 84 -30.48 17.65 4.35
N THR A 85 -29.65 18.69 4.29
CA THR A 85 -29.72 19.69 3.23
C THR A 85 -29.40 19.12 1.85
N GLN A 86 -28.43 18.22 1.70
CA GLN A 86 -28.15 17.55 0.42
C GLN A 86 -29.34 16.72 -0.08
N VAL A 87 -29.99 15.95 0.81
CA VAL A 87 -31.19 15.16 0.47
C VAL A 87 -32.34 16.08 0.04
N LEU A 88 -32.59 17.16 0.78
CA LEU A 88 -33.63 18.14 0.43
C LEU A 88 -33.37 18.80 -0.92
N GLY A 89 -32.13 19.23 -1.19
CA GLY A 89 -31.75 19.85 -2.44
C GLY A 89 -31.89 18.90 -3.64
N VAL A 90 -31.54 17.62 -3.46
CA VAL A 90 -31.70 16.60 -4.51
C VAL A 90 -33.18 16.31 -4.77
N LEU A 91 -33.97 16.04 -3.73
CA LEU A 91 -35.40 15.71 -3.89
C LEU A 91 -36.22 16.88 -4.47
N TYR A 92 -35.72 18.11 -4.36
CA TYR A 92 -36.33 19.25 -5.05
C TYR A 92 -36.18 19.18 -6.58
N LEU A 93 -35.03 18.71 -7.08
CA LEU A 93 -34.73 18.64 -8.51
C LEU A 93 -35.02 17.26 -9.13
N VAL A 94 -34.85 16.19 -8.36
CA VAL A 94 -35.04 14.80 -8.77
C VAL A 94 -35.97 14.13 -7.74
N PRO A 95 -37.30 14.36 -7.84
CA PRO A 95 -38.25 13.98 -6.79
C PRO A 95 -38.40 12.48 -6.57
N ASP A 96 -37.96 11.64 -7.52
CA ASP A 96 -38.04 10.18 -7.50
C ASP A 96 -36.70 9.51 -7.17
N ALA A 97 -35.68 10.27 -6.74
CA ALA A 97 -34.37 9.74 -6.39
C ALA A 97 -34.46 8.64 -5.30
N SER A 98 -34.01 7.43 -5.64
CA SER A 98 -33.97 6.29 -4.71
C SER A 98 -32.62 6.20 -3.98
N ALA A 99 -31.56 6.70 -4.59
CA ALA A 99 -30.22 6.73 -4.00
C ALA A 99 -29.46 7.99 -4.39
N ILE A 100 -28.70 8.55 -3.43
CA ILE A 100 -27.85 9.71 -3.64
C ILE A 100 -26.43 9.34 -3.25
N ILE A 101 -25.53 9.40 -4.23
CA ILE A 101 -24.08 9.35 -4.04
C ILE A 101 -23.61 10.80 -3.92
N THR A 102 -22.95 11.14 -2.82
CA THR A 102 -22.29 12.45 -2.65
C THR A 102 -20.79 12.24 -2.53
N MET A 103 -20.00 13.03 -3.26
CA MET A 103 -18.54 13.05 -3.10
C MET A 103 -18.02 14.48 -3.18
N GLY A 104 -17.58 14.98 -2.02
CA GLY A 104 -16.95 16.27 -1.82
C GLY A 104 -15.42 16.17 -1.70
N GLY A 105 -14.83 17.17 -1.05
CA GLY A 105 -13.39 17.27 -0.84
C GLY A 105 -12.84 16.17 0.07
N GLN A 106 -13.38 16.03 1.28
CA GLN A 106 -12.93 15.03 2.26
C GLN A 106 -14.02 14.00 2.62
N ASP A 107 -15.22 14.19 2.08
CA ASP A 107 -16.43 13.46 2.49
C ASP A 107 -17.03 12.77 1.27
N ALA A 108 -17.39 11.50 1.42
CA ALA A 108 -18.10 10.69 0.45
C ALA A 108 -19.17 9.88 1.18
N ALA A 109 -20.42 9.93 0.71
CA ALA A 109 -21.53 9.26 1.36
C ALA A 109 -22.59 8.73 0.39
N LEU A 110 -23.32 7.73 0.85
CA LEU A 110 -24.48 7.12 0.22
C LEU A 110 -25.72 7.34 1.07
N TYR A 111 -26.75 7.94 0.49
CA TYR A 111 -28.09 8.02 1.06
C TYR A 111 -29.00 7.08 0.28
N LEU A 112 -29.64 6.13 0.96
CA LEU A 112 -30.70 5.30 0.37
C LEU A 112 -32.04 5.81 0.86
N LEU A 113 -32.93 6.14 -0.06
CA LEU A 113 -34.20 6.76 0.22
C LEU A 113 -35.35 5.77 -0.03
N THR A 114 -36.44 5.93 0.72
CA THR A 114 -37.68 5.20 0.48
C THR A 114 -38.86 6.14 0.65
N HIS A 115 -39.85 6.02 -0.23
CA HIS A 115 -41.06 6.83 -0.18
C HIS A 115 -42.22 6.00 0.37
N LYS A 116 -42.80 6.43 1.50
CA LYS A 116 -43.96 5.79 2.14
C LYS A 116 -44.95 6.85 2.59
N ASN A 117 -46.24 6.63 2.34
CA ASN A 117 -47.33 7.52 2.78
C ASN A 117 -47.15 9.01 2.36
N GLY A 118 -46.58 9.25 1.17
CA GLY A 118 -46.36 10.62 0.68
C GLY A 118 -45.17 11.35 1.34
N GLN A 119 -44.33 10.64 2.10
CA GLN A 119 -43.14 11.20 2.74
C GLN A 119 -41.89 10.37 2.40
N TRP A 120 -40.77 11.07 2.28
CA TRP A 120 -39.46 10.48 2.06
C TRP A 120 -38.80 10.13 3.40
N TYR A 121 -38.22 8.93 3.47
CA TYR A 121 -37.48 8.43 4.61
C TYR A 121 -36.08 8.00 4.17
N LEU A 122 -35.10 8.32 5.00
CA LEU A 122 -33.74 7.78 4.88
C LEU A 122 -33.74 6.32 5.33
N LYS A 123 -33.68 5.38 4.40
CA LYS A 123 -33.63 3.93 4.65
C LYS A 123 -32.28 3.52 5.23
N SER A 124 -31.20 4.09 4.69
CA SER A 124 -29.83 3.81 5.12
C SER A 124 -28.91 4.98 4.79
N PHE A 125 -27.86 5.13 5.56
CA PHE A 125 -26.80 6.12 5.38
C PHE A 125 -25.45 5.49 5.67
N ALA A 126 -24.50 5.69 4.76
CA ALA A 126 -23.12 5.29 4.93
C ALA A 126 -22.19 6.41 4.46
N MET A 127 -21.08 6.63 5.15
CA MET A 127 -20.10 7.68 4.84
C MET A 127 -18.69 7.12 5.07
N ASN A 128 -17.70 7.65 4.35
CA ASN A 128 -16.30 7.30 4.58
C ASN A 128 -15.84 7.71 5.99
N GLY A 129 -14.84 6.99 6.52
CA GLY A 129 -14.13 7.43 7.71
C GLY A 129 -13.30 8.70 7.44
N PRO A 130 -12.59 9.24 8.45
CA PRO A 130 -11.85 10.51 8.35
C PRO A 130 -10.64 10.49 7.38
N CYS A 131 -10.47 9.42 6.61
CA CYS A 131 -9.44 9.32 5.59
C CYS A 131 -9.96 9.90 4.27
N ALA A 132 -9.18 10.77 3.63
CA ALA A 132 -9.49 11.32 2.31
C ALA A 132 -9.48 10.26 1.18
N ALA A 133 -9.11 9.00 1.45
CA ALA A 133 -9.19 7.95 0.44
C ALA A 133 -10.63 7.73 -0.03
N GLY A 134 -10.85 7.68 -1.34
CA GLY A 134 -12.21 7.61 -1.88
C GLY A 134 -12.90 8.96 -2.09
N THR A 135 -12.20 10.10 -2.01
CA THR A 135 -12.81 11.46 -2.04
C THR A 135 -12.23 12.35 -3.14
N GLY A 136 -12.72 13.58 -3.29
CA GLY A 136 -12.18 14.55 -4.23
C GLY A 136 -10.73 14.97 -3.94
N SER A 137 -10.38 15.14 -2.66
CA SER A 137 -9.00 15.51 -2.28
C SER A 137 -8.01 14.40 -2.65
N PHE A 138 -8.44 13.14 -2.66
CA PHE A 138 -7.60 12.04 -3.12
C PHE A 138 -7.22 12.19 -4.60
N ILE A 139 -8.18 12.53 -5.45
CA ILE A 139 -7.96 12.77 -6.88
C ILE A 139 -7.13 14.03 -7.08
N ASP A 140 -7.45 15.13 -6.39
CA ASP A 140 -6.70 16.39 -6.45
C ASP A 140 -5.22 16.16 -6.12
N GLN A 141 -4.93 15.46 -5.03
CA GLN A 141 -3.54 15.15 -4.63
C GLN A 141 -2.81 14.33 -5.71
N GLN A 142 -3.48 13.36 -6.34
CA GLN A 142 -2.84 12.57 -7.40
C GLN A 142 -2.66 13.37 -8.69
N ALA A 143 -3.61 14.25 -9.02
CA ALA A 143 -3.53 15.13 -10.17
C ALA A 143 -2.41 16.16 -10.04
N GLU A 144 -2.33 16.84 -8.89
CA GLU A 144 -1.23 17.76 -8.56
C GLU A 144 0.12 17.06 -8.68
N ARG A 145 0.26 15.88 -8.08
CA ARG A 145 1.48 15.07 -8.17
C ARG A 145 1.84 14.76 -9.62
N LEU A 146 0.90 14.28 -10.42
CA LEU A 146 1.15 13.95 -11.83
C LEU A 146 1.40 15.18 -12.71
N SER A 147 0.88 16.34 -12.32
CA SER A 147 1.07 17.61 -13.03
C SER A 147 2.38 18.31 -12.69
N SER A 148 2.94 18.10 -11.50
CA SER A 148 4.28 18.62 -11.14
C SER A 148 5.41 18.06 -12.03
N PHE A 149 5.14 17.01 -12.81
CA PHE A 149 6.03 16.52 -13.86
C PHE A 149 5.93 17.30 -15.19
N LEU A 150 4.95 18.20 -15.33
CA LEU A 150 4.61 18.93 -16.55
C LEU A 150 4.85 20.45 -16.44
N TYR A 151 4.97 21.00 -15.22
CA TYR A 151 5.04 22.45 -14.96
C TYR A 151 6.23 22.81 -14.07
N ASP A 152 6.84 23.99 -14.32
CA ASP A 152 8.01 24.51 -13.60
C ASP A 152 7.72 24.88 -12.13
N GLU A 153 8.77 24.85 -11.29
CA GLU A 153 8.74 25.05 -9.82
C GLU A 153 8.25 26.44 -9.34
N ASN A 154 7.94 27.38 -10.24
CA ASN A 154 7.59 28.77 -9.89
C ASN A 154 6.09 29.11 -9.94
N THR A 155 5.20 28.12 -9.91
CA THR A 155 3.79 28.35 -10.27
C THR A 155 2.89 28.67 -9.07
N SER A 156 2.09 29.74 -9.17
CA SER A 156 1.22 30.24 -8.09
C SER A 156 -0.06 29.41 -7.94
N PHE A 157 -0.31 28.87 -6.74
CA PHE A 157 -1.59 28.28 -6.33
C PHE A 157 -2.72 29.31 -6.38
N CYS A 158 -3.44 29.34 -7.50
CA CYS A 158 -4.70 30.06 -7.69
C CYS A 158 -5.76 29.08 -8.22
N GLN A 159 -7.04 29.43 -8.10
CA GLN A 159 -8.14 28.56 -8.51
C GLN A 159 -8.09 28.20 -10.00
N GLU A 160 -7.61 29.11 -10.85
CA GLU A 160 -7.42 28.90 -12.28
C GLU A 160 -6.41 27.77 -12.54
N HIS A 161 -5.28 27.77 -11.83
CA HIS A 161 -4.22 26.79 -12.02
C HIS A 161 -4.62 25.35 -11.65
N ILE A 162 -5.31 25.16 -10.52
CA ILE A 162 -5.79 23.82 -10.13
C ILE A 162 -6.86 23.33 -11.11
N SER A 163 -7.70 24.23 -11.60
CA SER A 163 -8.71 23.89 -12.60
C SER A 163 -8.05 23.44 -13.91
N GLU A 164 -6.96 24.10 -14.34
CA GLU A 164 -6.16 23.67 -15.50
C GLU A 164 -5.49 22.32 -15.28
N ILE A 165 -4.87 22.09 -14.11
CA ILE A 165 -4.27 20.81 -13.74
C ILE A 165 -5.30 19.68 -13.86
N LEU A 166 -6.48 19.86 -13.25
CA LEU A 166 -7.54 18.86 -13.25
C LEU A 166 -8.11 18.63 -14.66
N ALA A 167 -8.29 19.69 -15.45
CA ALA A 167 -8.75 19.57 -16.83
C ALA A 167 -7.76 18.77 -17.70
N ASN A 168 -6.46 19.07 -17.59
CA ASN A 168 -5.42 18.34 -18.30
C ASN A 168 -5.31 16.89 -17.82
N PHE A 169 -5.46 16.66 -16.51
CA PHE A 169 -5.49 15.34 -15.91
C PHE A 169 -6.62 14.48 -16.49
N ILE A 170 -7.84 15.03 -16.56
CA ILE A 170 -9.01 14.36 -17.13
C ILE A 170 -8.81 14.11 -18.64
N ALA A 171 -8.31 15.09 -19.38
CA ALA A 171 -8.03 14.95 -20.82
C ALA A 171 -7.05 13.81 -21.09
N ARG A 172 -5.97 13.69 -20.31
CA ARG A 172 -5.00 12.60 -20.41
C ARG A 172 -5.59 11.24 -20.07
N GLY A 173 -6.45 11.15 -19.05
CA GLY A 173 -7.14 9.90 -18.72
C GLY A 173 -8.07 9.40 -19.84
N ARG A 174 -8.66 10.32 -20.61
CA ARG A 174 -9.50 9.98 -21.79
C ARG A 174 -8.70 9.40 -22.95
N GLU A 175 -7.41 9.67 -23.02
CA GLU A 175 -6.51 9.06 -24.02
C GLU A 175 -6.16 7.59 -23.68
N SER A 176 -6.67 7.06 -22.56
CA SER A 176 -6.36 5.69 -22.12
C SER A 176 -6.84 4.63 -23.09
N THR A 177 -6.04 3.58 -23.26
CA THR A 177 -6.40 2.36 -24.01
C THR A 177 -6.86 1.23 -23.08
N GLY A 178 -6.77 1.44 -21.77
CA GLY A 178 -7.15 0.51 -20.71
C GLY A 178 -6.89 1.12 -19.33
N ALA A 179 -7.36 0.47 -18.27
CA ALA A 179 -7.15 0.95 -16.91
C ALA A 179 -6.09 0.11 -16.20
N ALA A 180 -5.05 0.76 -15.68
CA ALA A 180 -4.05 0.10 -14.86
C ALA A 180 -4.65 -0.26 -13.49
N PRO A 181 -4.24 -1.39 -12.87
CA PRO A 181 -4.69 -1.74 -11.53
C PRO A 181 -3.99 -0.85 -10.51
N VAL A 182 -4.59 0.29 -10.18
CA VAL A 182 -4.07 1.26 -9.20
C VAL A 182 -4.74 1.04 -7.85
N ALA A 183 -3.96 0.78 -6.80
CA ALA A 183 -4.46 0.67 -5.44
C ALA A 183 -4.97 2.03 -4.93
N CYS A 184 -6.28 2.18 -4.71
CA CYS A 184 -6.92 3.47 -4.35
C CYS A 184 -7.40 3.55 -2.89
N ARG A 185 -6.91 2.66 -2.01
CA ARG A 185 -7.31 2.63 -0.59
C ARG A 185 -6.67 3.73 0.26
N CYS A 186 -5.54 4.28 -0.16
CA CYS A 186 -4.80 5.30 0.58
C CYS A 186 -3.94 6.12 -0.38
N THR A 187 -3.97 7.45 -0.27
CA THR A 187 -3.19 8.38 -1.14
C THR A 187 -1.69 8.09 -1.15
N VAL A 188 -1.16 7.52 -0.07
CA VAL A 188 0.25 7.15 0.07
C VAL A 188 0.56 5.89 -0.74
N PHE A 189 -0.26 4.85 -0.59
CA PHE A 189 -0.13 3.61 -1.37
C PHE A 189 -0.34 3.87 -2.85
N THR A 190 -1.36 4.65 -3.19
CA THR A 190 -1.64 5.04 -4.57
C THR A 190 -0.45 5.72 -5.20
N LYS A 191 0.22 6.65 -4.49
CA LYS A 191 1.46 7.27 -4.97
C LYS A 191 2.54 6.24 -5.26
N SER A 192 2.85 5.38 -4.30
CA SER A 192 3.88 4.35 -4.47
C SER A 192 3.56 3.43 -5.66
N ASP A 193 2.30 3.03 -5.78
CA ASP A 193 1.83 2.14 -6.84
C ASP A 193 1.87 2.84 -8.21
N MET A 194 1.42 4.09 -8.31
CA MET A 194 1.53 4.91 -9.52
C MET A 194 2.98 5.09 -9.95
N ILE A 195 3.89 5.41 -9.04
CA ILE A 195 5.33 5.56 -9.33
C ILE A 195 5.91 4.22 -9.76
N HIS A 196 5.51 3.13 -9.11
CA HIS A 196 5.93 1.80 -9.50
C HIS A 196 5.42 1.42 -10.90
N LEU A 197 4.17 1.75 -11.23
CA LEU A 197 3.57 1.57 -12.56
C LEU A 197 4.28 2.45 -13.62
N GLN A 198 4.62 3.70 -13.29
CA GLN A 198 5.42 4.58 -14.14
C GLN A 198 6.83 4.02 -14.38
N ASN A 199 7.51 3.56 -13.32
CA ASN A 199 8.81 2.89 -13.43
C ASN A 199 8.71 1.64 -14.30
N LYS A 200 7.61 0.90 -14.19
CA LYS A 200 7.26 -0.25 -15.05
C LYS A 200 6.93 0.15 -16.49
N GLY A 201 6.69 1.43 -16.80
CA GLY A 201 6.45 1.95 -18.15
C GLY A 201 4.98 2.15 -18.52
N GLU A 202 4.05 2.01 -17.57
CA GLU A 202 2.62 2.20 -17.83
C GLU A 202 2.32 3.63 -18.30
N SER A 203 1.42 3.77 -19.27
CA SER A 203 1.07 5.08 -19.80
C SER A 203 0.34 5.91 -18.75
N LEU A 204 0.62 7.21 -18.73
CA LEU A 204 -0.03 8.11 -17.77
C LEU A 204 -1.56 8.08 -17.90
N GLY A 205 -2.08 8.02 -19.13
CA GLY A 205 -3.52 7.90 -19.38
C GLY A 205 -4.13 6.64 -18.73
N ASN A 206 -3.48 5.48 -18.86
CA ASN A 206 -3.97 4.24 -18.25
C ASN A 206 -3.89 4.26 -16.72
N ILE A 207 -2.87 4.90 -16.15
CA ILE A 207 -2.76 5.11 -14.70
C ILE A 207 -3.90 5.99 -14.20
N ILE A 208 -4.18 7.10 -14.90
CA ILE A 208 -5.26 8.02 -14.55
C ILE A 208 -6.63 7.32 -14.66
N ALA A 209 -6.89 6.55 -15.72
CA ALA A 209 -8.11 5.77 -15.84
C ALA A 209 -8.23 4.71 -14.73
N GLY A 210 -7.13 4.03 -14.41
CA GLY A 210 -7.00 3.10 -13.30
C GLY A 210 -7.31 3.72 -11.94
N LEU A 211 -6.84 4.94 -11.70
CA LEU A 211 -7.11 5.70 -10.49
C LEU A 211 -8.61 5.94 -10.27
N HIS A 212 -9.33 6.40 -11.30
CA HIS A 212 -10.77 6.67 -11.19
C HIS A 212 -11.58 5.39 -10.99
N GLN A 213 -11.20 4.30 -11.69
CA GLN A 213 -11.84 2.99 -11.52
C GLN A 213 -11.58 2.41 -10.13
N GLY A 214 -10.34 2.46 -9.65
CA GLY A 214 -9.99 2.03 -8.30
C GLY A 214 -10.67 2.88 -7.23
N ASN A 215 -10.84 4.18 -7.45
CA ASN A 215 -11.57 5.08 -6.56
C ASN A 215 -13.05 4.72 -6.47
N ALA A 216 -13.69 4.41 -7.61
CA ALA A 216 -15.07 3.91 -7.64
C ALA A 216 -15.19 2.54 -6.95
N ALA A 217 -14.29 1.59 -7.25
CA ALA A 217 -14.27 0.28 -6.61
C ALA A 217 -14.10 0.39 -5.08
N ASN A 218 -13.26 1.32 -4.61
CA ASN A 218 -13.10 1.61 -3.18
C ASN A 218 -14.42 2.10 -2.58
N TYR A 219 -15.10 3.05 -3.23
CA TYR A 219 -16.44 3.50 -2.81
C TYR A 219 -17.45 2.34 -2.72
N ILE A 220 -17.49 1.45 -3.72
CA ILE A 220 -18.38 0.29 -3.71
C ILE A 220 -18.07 -0.62 -2.51
N SER A 221 -16.82 -0.99 -2.31
CA SER A 221 -16.42 -1.91 -1.23
C SER A 221 -16.58 -1.34 0.18
N THR A 222 -16.42 -0.02 0.37
CA THR A 222 -16.40 0.61 1.70
C THR A 222 -17.72 1.25 2.10
N ILE A 223 -18.41 1.92 1.18
CA ILE A 223 -19.65 2.68 1.46
C ILE A 223 -20.88 1.87 1.04
N VAL A 224 -20.88 1.32 -0.18
CA VAL A 224 -22.03 0.52 -0.66
C VAL A 224 -22.07 -0.83 0.06
N ALA A 225 -20.92 -1.51 0.16
CA ALA A 225 -20.75 -2.82 0.78
C ALA A 225 -21.77 -3.84 0.25
N SER A 226 -22.68 -4.35 1.11
CA SER A 226 -23.73 -5.30 0.75
C SER A 226 -25.10 -4.65 0.52
N GLN A 227 -25.18 -3.32 0.50
CA GLN A 227 -26.45 -2.61 0.36
C GLN A 227 -26.97 -2.67 -1.08
N GLU A 228 -28.26 -2.98 -1.23
CA GLU A 228 -28.93 -2.95 -2.53
C GLU A 228 -29.29 -1.49 -2.89
N VAL A 229 -28.67 -0.99 -3.96
CA VAL A 229 -28.89 0.36 -4.50
C VAL A 229 -29.88 0.26 -5.65
N GLN A 230 -31.00 0.97 -5.54
CA GLN A 230 -32.06 1.00 -6.55
C GLN A 230 -31.99 2.30 -7.35
N ASP A 231 -32.34 2.22 -8.63
CA ASP A 231 -32.50 3.39 -9.48
C ASP A 231 -33.75 4.20 -9.09
N PRO A 232 -33.78 5.53 -9.35
CA PRO A 232 -32.71 6.35 -9.93
C PRO A 232 -31.59 6.67 -8.94
N VAL A 233 -30.34 6.48 -9.37
CA VAL A 233 -29.14 6.89 -8.62
C VAL A 233 -28.68 8.28 -9.08
N VAL A 234 -28.54 9.20 -8.13
CA VAL A 234 -28.13 10.59 -8.37
C VAL A 234 -26.73 10.82 -7.79
N PHE A 235 -25.80 11.36 -8.57
CA PHE A 235 -24.44 11.67 -8.13
C PHE A 235 -24.22 13.19 -8.01
N ILE A 236 -23.84 13.64 -6.81
CA ILE A 236 -23.70 15.05 -6.44
C ILE A 236 -22.33 15.36 -5.80
N GLY A 237 -22.04 16.64 -5.62
CA GLY A 237 -20.80 17.14 -5.04
C GLY A 237 -19.78 17.61 -6.08
N GLY A 238 -18.63 18.09 -5.60
CA GLY A 238 -17.56 18.65 -6.44
C GLY A 238 -16.97 17.64 -7.42
N VAL A 239 -16.88 16.37 -7.03
CA VAL A 239 -16.30 15.29 -7.83
C VAL A 239 -17.18 14.90 -9.01
N ALA A 240 -18.48 15.21 -8.96
CA ALA A 240 -19.39 14.95 -10.08
C ALA A 240 -19.07 15.80 -11.34
N ASN A 241 -18.23 16.85 -11.21
CA ASN A 241 -17.64 17.56 -12.38
C ASN A 241 -16.59 16.72 -13.14
N ASN A 242 -16.10 15.63 -12.56
CA ASN A 242 -15.07 14.80 -13.17
C ASN A 242 -15.72 13.66 -13.97
N ASP A 243 -15.77 13.83 -15.29
CA ASP A 243 -16.38 12.88 -16.20
C ASP A 243 -15.76 11.47 -16.13
N LEU A 244 -14.45 11.32 -15.86
CA LEU A 244 -13.83 10.01 -15.69
C LEU A 244 -14.33 9.30 -14.44
N GLN A 245 -14.59 10.06 -13.35
CA GLN A 245 -15.18 9.49 -12.15
C GLN A 245 -16.65 9.10 -12.36
N VAL A 246 -17.41 9.92 -13.11
CA VAL A 246 -18.79 9.60 -13.49
C VAL A 246 -18.83 8.31 -14.32
N GLU A 247 -17.96 8.17 -15.32
CA GLU A 247 -17.84 6.93 -16.12
C GLU A 247 -17.44 5.73 -15.27
N ALA A 248 -16.53 5.91 -14.31
CA ALA A 248 -16.13 4.84 -13.39
C ALA A 248 -17.32 4.34 -12.55
N PHE A 249 -18.18 5.22 -12.04
CA PHE A 249 -19.39 4.81 -11.32
C PHE A 249 -20.45 4.19 -12.22
N ARG A 250 -20.60 4.65 -13.47
CA ARG A 250 -21.56 4.08 -14.42
C ARG A 250 -21.31 2.60 -14.73
N ARG A 251 -20.10 2.09 -14.50
CA ARG A 251 -19.81 0.65 -14.57
C ARG A 251 -20.55 -0.17 -13.51
N TYR A 252 -20.83 0.43 -12.35
CA TYR A 252 -21.59 -0.17 -11.26
C TYR A 252 -23.06 0.23 -11.27
N PHE A 253 -23.35 1.47 -11.67
CA PHE A 253 -24.70 2.05 -11.72
C PHE A 253 -24.98 2.61 -13.14
N PRO A 254 -25.38 1.77 -14.12
CA PRO A 254 -25.51 2.18 -15.51
C PRO A 254 -26.48 3.34 -15.77
N GLN A 255 -27.49 3.51 -14.92
CA GLN A 255 -28.50 4.58 -15.01
C GLN A 255 -28.18 5.81 -14.15
N LEU A 256 -26.96 5.89 -13.59
CA LEU A 256 -26.54 7.01 -12.76
C LEU A 256 -26.61 8.35 -13.51
N THR A 257 -27.25 9.32 -12.86
CA THR A 257 -27.43 10.69 -13.37
C THR A 257 -26.67 11.71 -12.51
N VAL A 258 -26.19 12.77 -13.16
CA VAL A 258 -25.63 13.96 -12.47
C VAL A 258 -26.62 15.11 -12.73
N PRO A 259 -27.28 15.64 -11.69
CA PRO A 259 -28.29 16.68 -11.86
C PRO A 259 -27.64 18.05 -12.15
N PRO A 260 -28.39 19.03 -12.69
CA PRO A 260 -27.91 20.40 -12.75
C PRO A 260 -27.62 20.92 -11.32
N HIS A 261 -26.69 21.86 -11.19
CA HIS A 261 -26.30 22.46 -9.90
C HIS A 261 -25.77 21.45 -8.87
N HIS A 262 -25.28 20.27 -9.30
CA HIS A 262 -24.85 19.17 -8.43
C HIS A 262 -23.82 19.55 -7.35
N THR A 263 -23.03 20.62 -7.54
CA THR A 263 -22.11 21.14 -6.52
C THR A 263 -22.79 21.93 -5.41
N SER A 264 -23.98 22.46 -5.65
CA SER A 264 -24.63 23.47 -4.82
C SER A 264 -25.94 22.97 -4.20
N LEU A 265 -26.27 21.69 -4.34
CA LEU A 265 -27.51 21.12 -3.81
C LEU A 265 -27.58 21.12 -2.27
N GLY A 266 -26.45 21.03 -1.58
CA GLY A 266 -26.39 21.27 -0.13
C GLY A 266 -26.83 22.70 0.22
N ALA A 267 -26.29 23.70 -0.49
CA ALA A 267 -26.67 25.10 -0.31
C ALA A 267 -28.16 25.32 -0.66
N LEU A 268 -28.67 24.69 -1.71
CA LEU A 268 -30.09 24.75 -2.08
C LEU A 268 -30.98 24.17 -0.98
N GLY A 269 -30.63 23.01 -0.44
CA GLY A 269 -31.36 22.43 0.68
C GLY A 269 -31.32 23.29 1.94
N ALA A 270 -30.20 23.96 2.23
CA ALA A 270 -30.11 24.91 3.34
C ALA A 270 -31.06 26.10 3.13
N ALA A 271 -31.12 26.66 1.92
CA ALA A 271 -32.04 27.73 1.58
C ALA A 271 -33.51 27.28 1.74
N LEU A 272 -33.87 26.14 1.16
CA LEU A 272 -35.21 25.56 1.25
C LEU A 272 -35.61 25.21 2.69
N PHE A 273 -34.68 24.69 3.49
CA PHE A 273 -34.91 24.37 4.90
C PHE A 273 -35.29 25.61 5.70
N SER A 274 -34.57 26.72 5.51
CA SER A 274 -34.81 27.96 6.26
C SER A 274 -36.16 28.62 5.96
N ARG A 275 -36.77 28.34 4.80
CA ARG A 275 -38.12 28.82 4.46
C ARG A 275 -39.20 28.23 5.38
N ASN A 276 -38.96 27.04 5.92
CA ASN A 276 -39.89 26.34 6.80
C ASN A 276 -39.65 26.62 8.29
N GLN A 277 -38.73 27.55 8.61
CA GLN A 277 -38.37 27.90 9.98
C GLN A 277 -38.90 29.29 10.36
N GLU A 278 -39.33 29.46 11.62
CA GLU A 278 -39.78 30.75 12.16
C GLU A 278 -38.61 31.73 12.38
N GLN A 279 -37.38 31.20 12.52
CA GLN A 279 -36.17 32.01 12.68
C GLN A 279 -35.73 32.62 11.35
N GLN A 280 -36.00 33.90 11.16
CA GLN A 280 -35.50 34.70 10.04
C GLN A 280 -34.52 35.73 10.57
N GLY A 281 -33.27 35.68 10.10
CA GLY A 281 -32.21 36.58 10.56
C GLY A 281 -31.21 36.91 9.44
N LYS A 282 -30.83 38.18 9.36
CA LYS A 282 -29.75 38.67 8.50
C LYS A 282 -28.44 38.65 9.31
N PRO A 283 -27.38 37.97 8.84
CA PRO A 283 -26.13 37.91 9.58
C PRO A 283 -25.37 39.24 9.55
N ASP A 284 -24.91 39.72 10.72
CA ASP A 284 -24.04 40.89 10.83
C ASP A 284 -22.60 40.55 10.37
N LEU A 285 -22.18 41.13 9.26
CA LEU A 285 -20.85 40.90 8.66
C LEU A 285 -19.69 41.44 9.53
N THR A 286 -19.96 42.28 10.52
CA THR A 286 -18.94 42.86 11.42
C THR A 286 -18.29 41.79 12.32
N ALA A 287 -19.05 40.75 12.68
CA ALA A 287 -18.56 39.61 13.46
C ALA A 287 -17.51 38.78 12.70
N LEU A 288 -17.69 38.58 11.39
CA LEU A 288 -16.72 37.87 10.54
C LEU A 288 -15.38 38.63 10.41
N LYS A 289 -15.42 39.96 10.37
CA LYS A 289 -14.20 40.79 10.34
C LYS A 289 -13.42 40.64 11.65
N THR A 290 -14.10 40.69 12.79
CA THR A 290 -13.49 40.55 14.11
C THR A 290 -12.83 39.16 14.31
N MET A 291 -13.43 38.10 13.77
CA MET A 291 -12.83 36.76 13.78
C MET A 291 -11.49 36.66 13.04
N MET A 292 -11.26 37.50 12.03
CA MET A 292 -9.97 37.53 11.32
C MET A 292 -8.85 38.14 12.18
N ASP A 293 -9.21 39.01 13.13
CA ASP A 293 -8.25 39.79 13.93
C ASP A 293 -7.89 39.11 15.27
N GLU A 294 -8.77 38.26 15.84
CA GLU A 294 -8.63 37.73 17.20
C GLU A 294 -7.83 36.42 17.35
N GLY A 295 -7.39 35.77 16.26
CA GLY A 295 -6.53 34.58 16.21
C GLY A 295 -6.52 33.70 17.49
N ALA A 296 -7.49 32.78 17.62
CA ALA A 296 -7.76 32.10 18.89
C ALA A 296 -7.57 30.58 18.86
N SER A 297 -6.61 30.05 19.64
CA SER A 297 -6.80 28.90 20.55
C SER A 297 -5.54 28.54 21.36
N ASP A 298 -5.74 27.84 22.49
CA ASP A 298 -4.67 27.19 23.26
C ASP A 298 -4.31 25.85 22.59
N PHE A 299 -3.09 25.75 22.06
CA PHE A 299 -2.61 24.55 21.38
C PHE A 299 -1.71 23.72 22.32
N PRO A 300 -1.68 22.38 22.18
CA PRO A 300 -0.68 21.58 22.89
C PRO A 300 0.73 21.97 22.42
N LYS A 301 1.65 22.19 23.35
CA LYS A 301 3.00 22.73 23.07
C LYS A 301 4.09 21.66 23.24
N ALA A 302 5.11 21.73 22.41
CA ALA A 302 6.35 20.96 22.52
C ALA A 302 7.53 21.88 22.88
N GLN A 303 8.69 21.29 23.20
CA GLN A 303 9.90 22.08 23.49
C GLN A 303 10.44 22.76 22.22
N PRO A 304 11.08 23.94 22.33
CA PRO A 304 11.72 24.59 21.20
C PRO A 304 12.83 23.73 20.57
N LEU A 305 12.87 23.69 19.23
CA LEU A 305 13.95 23.03 18.49
C LEU A 305 15.26 23.79 18.71
N ARG A 306 16.27 23.11 19.25
CA ARG A 306 17.61 23.67 19.51
C ARG A 306 18.64 22.57 19.23
N LEU A 307 19.75 22.93 18.61
CA LEU A 307 20.88 22.02 18.39
C LEU A 307 21.97 22.35 19.41
N ARG A 308 22.31 21.43 20.31
CA ARG A 308 23.22 21.65 21.45
C ARG A 308 24.43 20.72 21.45
N LYS A 309 24.21 19.45 21.14
CA LYS A 309 25.22 18.37 21.14
C LYS A 309 25.79 18.15 19.74
N THR A 310 24.94 18.23 18.72
CA THR A 310 25.32 17.91 17.35
C THR A 310 26.01 19.07 16.65
N THR A 311 27.16 18.79 16.04
CA THR A 311 27.80 19.72 15.10
C THR A 311 27.15 19.58 13.72
N PHE A 312 26.50 20.64 13.22
CA PHE A 312 25.88 20.63 11.90
C PHE A 312 26.82 21.21 10.85
N THR A 313 27.25 20.35 9.92
CA THR A 313 28.04 20.76 8.75
C THR A 313 27.12 21.09 7.59
N ASP A 314 27.19 22.34 7.11
CA ASP A 314 26.51 22.77 5.88
C ASP A 314 27.07 22.02 4.65
N ASN A 315 26.38 22.11 3.52
CA ASN A 315 26.80 21.45 2.28
C ASN A 315 28.24 21.81 1.90
N VAL A 316 29.15 20.86 2.05
CA VAL A 316 30.56 20.99 1.65
C VAL A 316 30.65 20.99 0.13
N VAL A 317 31.18 22.09 -0.41
CA VAL A 317 31.48 22.22 -1.84
C VAL A 317 32.78 21.47 -2.12
N ILE A 318 32.73 20.49 -3.02
CA ILE A 318 33.93 19.77 -3.44
C ILE A 318 34.75 20.72 -4.33
N PRO A 319 36.03 20.97 -4.00
CA PRO A 319 36.88 21.81 -4.83
C PRO A 319 37.06 21.21 -6.22
N LYS A 320 36.90 22.02 -7.27
CA LYS A 320 37.14 21.57 -8.65
C LYS A 320 38.59 21.11 -8.81
N ARG A 321 38.77 19.86 -9.24
CA ARG A 321 40.10 19.27 -9.45
C ARG A 321 40.48 19.39 -10.92
N LYS A 322 41.63 20.01 -11.21
CA LYS A 322 42.18 20.04 -12.58
C LYS A 322 42.70 18.65 -12.94
N VAL A 323 42.23 18.11 -14.06
CA VAL A 323 42.69 16.84 -14.63
C VAL A 323 43.36 17.08 -15.97
N SER A 324 44.36 16.26 -16.31
CA SER A 324 45.08 16.31 -17.60
C SER A 324 44.84 15.02 -18.39
N PRO A 325 44.62 15.08 -19.72
CA PRO A 325 44.58 13.89 -20.56
C PRO A 325 45.86 13.05 -20.51
N SER A 326 47.01 13.66 -20.21
CA SER A 326 48.32 13.00 -20.14
C SER A 326 48.59 12.28 -18.81
N ALA A 327 47.82 12.58 -17.76
CA ALA A 327 47.96 12.01 -16.43
C ALA A 327 46.55 11.80 -15.86
N LYS A 328 45.89 10.73 -16.33
CA LYS A 328 44.51 10.43 -15.97
C LYS A 328 44.38 10.18 -14.47
N LEU A 329 43.30 10.70 -13.90
CA LEU A 329 42.93 10.45 -12.53
C LEU A 329 42.22 9.10 -12.44
N HIS A 330 42.76 8.18 -11.64
CA HIS A 330 42.14 6.89 -11.36
C HIS A 330 40.95 7.07 -10.42
N VAL A 331 39.77 6.60 -10.85
CA VAL A 331 38.51 6.82 -10.13
C VAL A 331 37.63 5.58 -10.07
N PHE A 332 36.77 5.54 -9.06
CA PHE A 332 35.68 4.59 -8.91
C PHE A 332 34.35 5.34 -8.98
N LEU A 333 33.39 4.80 -9.73
CA LEU A 333 32.05 5.38 -9.87
C LEU A 333 31.04 4.57 -9.07
N GLY A 334 30.40 5.21 -8.10
CA GLY A 334 29.22 4.69 -7.43
C GLY A 334 27.97 5.39 -7.95
N VAL A 335 26.91 4.62 -8.22
CA VAL A 335 25.60 5.17 -8.61
C VAL A 335 24.52 4.57 -7.70
N ASP A 336 23.83 5.41 -6.95
CA ASP A 336 22.68 5.04 -6.13
C ASP A 336 21.38 5.45 -6.84
N ILE A 337 20.62 4.47 -7.29
CA ILE A 337 19.39 4.67 -8.06
C ILE A 337 18.19 4.40 -7.15
N GLY A 338 17.77 5.42 -6.42
CA GLY A 338 16.53 5.39 -5.65
C GLY A 338 15.28 5.49 -6.54
N SER A 339 14.11 5.26 -5.95
CA SER A 339 12.82 5.42 -6.63
C SER A 339 12.50 6.88 -6.96
N THR A 340 13.01 7.81 -6.13
CA THR A 340 12.75 9.25 -6.21
C THR A 340 13.96 10.02 -6.71
N THR A 341 15.16 9.61 -6.30
CA THR A 341 16.40 10.35 -6.56
C THR A 341 17.52 9.43 -6.98
N THR A 342 18.30 9.86 -7.96
CA THR A 342 19.51 9.18 -8.44
C THR A 342 20.72 10.01 -8.01
N LYS A 343 21.73 9.34 -7.46
CA LYS A 343 22.96 9.97 -6.98
C LYS A 343 24.18 9.32 -7.61
N THR A 344 25.19 10.12 -7.90
CA THR A 344 26.51 9.63 -8.35
C THR A 344 27.60 10.14 -7.42
N VAL A 345 28.60 9.29 -7.19
CA VAL A 345 29.84 9.63 -6.50
C VAL A 345 31.00 9.16 -7.36
N LEU A 346 31.91 10.08 -7.66
CA LEU A 346 33.25 9.75 -8.14
C LEU A 346 34.21 9.83 -6.97
N MET A 347 34.92 8.73 -6.74
CA MET A 347 35.88 8.57 -5.66
C MET A 347 37.28 8.31 -6.23
N ASP A 348 38.31 8.96 -5.71
CA ASP A 348 39.69 8.68 -6.10
C ASP A 348 40.28 7.46 -5.37
N ALA A 349 41.48 7.04 -5.76
CA ALA A 349 42.17 5.90 -5.14
C ALA A 349 42.52 6.10 -3.66
N ASN A 350 42.46 7.33 -3.14
CA ASN A 350 42.66 7.66 -1.73
C ASN A 350 41.33 7.72 -0.96
N GLN A 351 40.24 7.23 -1.55
CA GLN A 351 38.90 7.20 -0.97
C GLN A 351 38.25 8.59 -0.80
N ASN A 352 38.77 9.63 -1.47
CA ASN A 352 38.15 10.96 -1.42
C ASN A 352 37.05 11.11 -2.47
N ILE A 353 35.92 11.70 -2.09
CA ILE A 353 34.87 12.10 -3.03
C ILE A 353 35.34 13.34 -3.81
N ILE A 354 35.55 13.17 -5.11
CA ILE A 354 36.04 14.25 -6.00
C ILE A 354 34.93 14.90 -6.82
N HIS A 355 33.77 14.26 -6.93
CA HIS A 355 32.59 14.80 -7.58
C HIS A 355 31.36 14.03 -7.11
N LYS A 356 30.23 14.74 -6.95
CA LYS A 356 28.94 14.17 -6.59
C LYS A 356 27.81 14.87 -7.33
N GLN A 357 26.75 14.14 -7.63
CA GLN A 357 25.49 14.72 -8.08
C GLN A 357 24.33 14.05 -7.36
N TYR A 358 23.27 14.82 -7.13
CA TYR A 358 22.02 14.38 -6.53
C TYR A 358 20.88 14.99 -7.35
N VAL A 359 20.08 14.16 -8.02
CA VAL A 359 19.01 14.61 -8.90
C VAL A 359 17.75 13.76 -8.73
N GLN A 360 16.59 14.30 -9.10
CA GLN A 360 15.33 13.54 -9.12
C GLN A 360 15.34 12.51 -10.26
N THR A 361 14.96 11.26 -9.97
CA THR A 361 14.91 10.15 -10.94
C THR A 361 13.74 10.30 -11.92
N GLN A 362 12.64 10.94 -11.50
CA GLN A 362 11.46 11.24 -12.33
C GLN A 362 10.90 10.02 -13.11
N GLY A 363 11.02 8.82 -12.53
CA GLY A 363 10.63 7.56 -13.18
C GLY A 363 11.40 7.18 -14.44
N LYS A 364 12.50 7.88 -14.73
CA LYS A 364 13.33 7.74 -15.93
C LYS A 364 14.79 7.44 -15.53
N PRO A 365 15.05 6.31 -14.84
CA PRO A 365 16.34 6.04 -14.22
C PRO A 365 17.52 6.02 -15.21
N ILE A 366 17.30 5.58 -16.46
CA ILE A 366 18.35 5.53 -17.47
C ILE A 366 18.63 6.91 -18.07
N GLU A 367 17.60 7.67 -18.45
CA GLU A 367 17.77 9.04 -18.98
C GLU A 367 18.46 9.93 -17.94
N VAL A 368 18.08 9.79 -16.67
CA VAL A 368 18.72 10.50 -15.56
C VAL A 368 20.17 10.02 -15.38
N ALA A 369 20.45 8.73 -15.47
CA ALA A 369 21.84 8.24 -15.43
C ALA A 369 22.68 8.82 -16.58
N GLN A 370 22.14 8.91 -17.80
CA GLN A 370 22.83 9.55 -18.93
C GLN A 370 23.16 11.01 -18.64
N LYS A 371 22.20 11.79 -18.13
CA LYS A 371 22.40 13.19 -17.73
C LYS A 371 23.48 13.35 -16.65
N LEU A 372 23.54 12.42 -15.70
CA LEU A 372 24.57 12.43 -14.66
C LEU A 372 25.96 12.13 -15.25
N LEU A 373 26.06 11.13 -16.13
CA LEU A 373 27.31 10.82 -16.84
C LEU A 373 27.76 11.96 -17.76
N GLU A 374 26.82 12.68 -18.37
CA GLU A 374 27.08 13.89 -19.16
C GLU A 374 27.70 14.99 -18.31
N GLY A 375 27.16 15.27 -17.12
CA GLY A 375 27.75 16.24 -16.19
C GLY A 375 29.19 15.87 -15.77
N ILE A 376 29.47 14.57 -15.56
CA ILE A 376 30.84 14.09 -15.31
C ILE A 376 31.74 14.36 -16.53
N ARG A 377 31.24 14.11 -17.74
CA ARG A 377 31.98 14.31 -18.99
C ARG A 377 32.31 15.77 -19.22
N GLU A 378 31.35 16.67 -18.98
CA GLU A 378 31.52 18.13 -19.09
C GLU A 378 32.58 18.67 -18.12
N GLU A 379 32.63 18.15 -16.88
CA GLU A 379 33.57 18.66 -15.87
C GLU A 379 35.00 18.13 -16.06
N PHE A 380 35.16 16.85 -16.39
CA PHE A 380 36.48 16.20 -16.37
C PHE A 380 37.05 15.85 -17.75
N GLY A 381 36.28 15.93 -18.83
CA GLY A 381 36.72 15.55 -20.17
C GLY A 381 37.31 14.13 -20.21
N ASP A 382 38.43 13.94 -20.93
CA ASP A 382 39.12 12.63 -21.07
C ASP A 382 40.11 12.35 -19.92
N GLY A 383 40.12 13.19 -18.88
CA GLY A 383 41.09 13.15 -17.79
C GLY A 383 40.84 12.06 -16.74
N LEU A 384 39.85 11.18 -16.92
CA LEU A 384 39.48 10.12 -15.98
C LEU A 384 39.82 8.73 -16.51
N GLU A 385 40.23 7.84 -15.60
CA GLU A 385 40.30 6.40 -15.83
C GLU A 385 39.47 5.67 -14.77
N PHE A 386 38.42 5.00 -15.23
CA PHE A 386 37.49 4.27 -14.36
C PHE A 386 38.08 2.90 -14.01
N LEU A 387 38.49 2.74 -12.75
CA LEU A 387 39.00 1.46 -12.23
C LEU A 387 37.89 0.51 -11.78
N GLY A 388 36.68 1.00 -11.56
CA GLY A 388 35.54 0.16 -11.22
C GLY A 388 34.27 0.98 -11.08
N THR A 389 33.15 0.34 -11.37
CA THR A 389 31.82 0.94 -11.33
C THR A 389 30.87 0.07 -10.51
N ALA A 390 30.06 0.70 -9.67
CA ALA A 390 29.11 0.00 -8.82
C ALA A 390 27.74 0.70 -8.83
N THR A 391 26.69 -0.10 -8.73
CA THR A 391 25.31 0.40 -8.65
C THR A 391 24.59 -0.14 -7.43
N THR A 392 23.76 0.70 -6.82
CA THR A 392 22.95 0.39 -5.65
C THR A 392 21.59 1.09 -5.70
N GLY A 393 20.76 0.89 -4.67
CA GLY A 393 19.38 1.38 -4.62
C GLY A 393 18.38 0.47 -5.35
N SER A 394 17.13 0.91 -5.41
CA SER A 394 16.00 0.18 -6.03
C SER A 394 16.14 -0.05 -7.55
N GLY A 395 16.78 0.87 -8.27
CA GLY A 395 17.00 0.82 -9.72
C GLY A 395 18.36 0.26 -10.14
N ARG A 396 19.14 -0.28 -9.18
CA ARG A 396 20.53 -0.74 -9.37
C ARG A 396 20.71 -1.69 -10.56
N HIS A 397 19.79 -2.62 -10.76
CA HIS A 397 19.91 -3.61 -11.83
C HIS A 397 19.71 -2.98 -13.21
N VAL A 398 18.75 -2.06 -13.36
CA VAL A 398 18.47 -1.42 -14.66
C VAL A 398 19.65 -0.56 -15.11
N VAL A 399 20.14 0.30 -14.22
CA VAL A 399 21.27 1.18 -14.54
C VAL A 399 22.58 0.38 -14.55
N GLY A 400 22.73 -0.62 -13.70
CA GLY A 400 23.87 -1.54 -13.70
C GLY A 400 24.00 -2.30 -15.02
N ASP A 401 22.89 -2.76 -15.58
CA ASP A 401 22.88 -3.41 -16.89
C ASP A 401 23.25 -2.45 -18.04
N PHE A 402 22.74 -1.22 -17.95
CA PHE A 402 23.02 -0.15 -18.90
C PHE A 402 24.51 0.22 -18.92
N ILE A 403 25.08 0.57 -17.76
CA ILE A 403 26.48 1.01 -17.63
C ILE A 403 27.48 -0.15 -17.60
N LYS A 404 27.00 -1.41 -17.59
CA LYS A 404 27.80 -2.61 -17.27
C LYS A 404 28.57 -2.45 -15.96
N ALA A 405 27.82 -2.18 -14.89
CA ALA A 405 28.40 -2.07 -13.56
C ALA A 405 29.17 -3.34 -13.20
N ASP A 406 30.38 -3.15 -12.69
CA ASP A 406 31.26 -4.23 -12.23
C ASP A 406 30.74 -4.86 -10.93
N LEU A 407 29.99 -4.09 -10.15
CA LEU A 407 29.29 -4.55 -8.95
C LEU A 407 27.85 -4.01 -8.90
N ILE A 408 26.90 -4.89 -8.64
CA ILE A 408 25.53 -4.52 -8.31
C ILE A 408 25.28 -5.00 -6.88
N ILE A 409 25.03 -4.07 -5.96
CA ILE A 409 25.00 -4.33 -4.52
C ILE A 409 23.81 -3.64 -3.86
N ASP A 410 23.26 -4.27 -2.81
CA ASP A 410 22.11 -3.74 -2.08
C ASP A 410 22.46 -2.47 -1.28
N GLU A 411 21.47 -1.58 -1.12
CA GLU A 411 21.64 -0.28 -0.49
C GLU A 411 21.89 -0.36 1.02
N ILE A 412 21.39 -1.39 1.70
CA ILE A 412 21.66 -1.59 3.13
C ILE A 412 23.16 -1.80 3.34
N THR A 413 23.77 -2.63 2.50
CA THR A 413 25.20 -2.92 2.58
C THR A 413 26.04 -1.68 2.23
N THR A 414 25.66 -0.91 1.22
CA THR A 414 26.43 0.29 0.83
C THR A 414 26.30 1.40 1.87
N HIS A 415 25.11 1.67 2.40
CA HIS A 415 24.95 2.64 3.48
C HIS A 415 25.72 2.24 4.74
N ALA A 416 25.65 0.97 5.16
CA ALA A 416 26.41 0.48 6.31
C ALA A 416 27.93 0.61 6.07
N ARG A 417 28.41 0.21 4.88
CA ARG A 417 29.83 0.30 4.53
C ARG A 417 30.33 1.74 4.53
N ALA A 418 29.56 2.67 3.97
CA ALA A 418 29.88 4.08 3.98
C ALA A 418 29.89 4.65 5.40
N ALA A 419 28.89 4.31 6.23
CA ALA A 419 28.83 4.75 7.62
C ALA A 419 30.08 4.34 8.41
N VAL A 420 30.47 3.06 8.32
CA VAL A 420 31.68 2.52 8.99
C VAL A 420 32.97 3.16 8.48
N HIS A 421 33.00 3.61 7.22
CA HIS A 421 34.15 4.35 6.70
C HIS A 421 34.26 5.74 7.32
N TRP A 422 33.14 6.45 7.52
CA TRP A 422 33.12 7.79 8.11
C TRP A 422 33.30 7.78 9.63
N ASP A 423 32.74 6.78 10.32
CA ASP A 423 32.93 6.55 11.75
C ASP A 423 33.01 5.02 12.02
N PRO A 424 34.21 4.47 12.33
CA PRO A 424 34.36 3.05 12.62
C PRO A 424 33.58 2.54 13.85
N ASP A 425 33.20 3.44 14.77
CA ASP A 425 32.45 3.13 15.98
C ASP A 425 30.94 3.28 15.79
N VAL A 426 30.46 3.62 14.59
CA VAL A 426 29.03 3.74 14.30
C VAL A 426 28.31 2.42 14.56
N ASP A 427 27.23 2.48 15.32
CA ASP A 427 26.42 1.31 15.66
C ASP A 427 25.00 1.40 15.09
N THR A 428 24.52 2.61 14.83
CA THR A 428 23.15 2.85 14.37
C THR A 428 23.16 3.85 13.21
N VAL A 429 22.53 3.48 12.10
CA VAL A 429 22.31 4.39 10.97
C VAL A 429 20.82 4.65 10.81
N PHE A 430 20.45 5.92 10.86
CA PHE A 430 19.16 6.38 10.38
C PHE A 430 19.33 6.95 8.98
N GLU A 431 18.54 6.47 8.03
CA GLU A 431 18.49 7.03 6.68
C GLU A 431 17.04 7.38 6.36
N ILE A 432 16.80 8.65 6.01
CA ILE A 432 15.49 9.07 5.53
C ILE A 432 15.65 9.44 4.06
N GLY A 433 15.08 8.61 3.19
CA GLY A 433 15.07 8.80 1.75
C GLY A 433 13.92 9.71 1.29
N GLY A 434 13.73 9.75 -0.03
CA GLY A 434 12.61 10.47 -0.63
C GLY A 434 11.26 9.78 -0.39
N GLN A 435 11.21 8.44 -0.47
CA GLN A 435 9.98 7.64 -0.36
C GLN A 435 10.03 6.55 0.70
N ASP A 436 11.23 6.11 1.06
CA ASP A 436 11.46 5.10 2.07
C ASP A 436 12.33 5.70 3.18
N SER A 437 12.45 4.97 4.27
CA SER A 437 13.31 5.30 5.38
C SER A 437 13.84 4.01 5.96
N LYS A 438 15.11 4.00 6.32
CA LYS A 438 15.85 2.81 6.71
C LYS A 438 16.47 3.00 8.07
N TYR A 439 16.44 1.94 8.84
CA TYR A 439 17.19 1.77 10.08
C TYR A 439 18.21 0.65 9.84
N ILE A 440 19.45 0.83 10.27
CA ILE A 440 20.49 -0.20 10.19
C ILE A 440 21.22 -0.28 11.53
N TRP A 441 21.26 -1.48 12.11
CA TRP A 441 22.11 -1.83 13.23
C TRP A 441 23.41 -2.46 12.72
N ILE A 442 24.54 -1.92 13.16
CA ILE A 442 25.86 -2.34 12.74
C ILE A 442 26.58 -2.97 13.95
N GLU A 443 27.11 -4.17 13.75
CA GLU A 443 27.97 -4.84 14.72
C GLU A 443 29.23 -5.32 14.00
N GLN A 444 30.40 -4.98 14.56
CA GLN A 444 31.70 -5.32 13.97
C GLN A 444 31.82 -4.90 12.49
N GLY A 445 31.28 -3.74 12.15
CA GLY A 445 31.30 -3.20 10.79
C GLY A 445 30.33 -3.85 9.80
N ASN A 446 29.48 -4.78 10.25
CA ASN A 446 28.52 -5.49 9.40
C ASN A 446 27.06 -5.17 9.79
N PRO A 447 26.15 -5.00 8.82
CA PRO A 447 24.73 -4.82 9.12
C PRO A 447 24.14 -6.13 9.65
N MET A 448 23.71 -6.12 10.91
CA MET A 448 23.16 -7.32 11.60
C MET A 448 21.64 -7.30 11.69
N ASP A 449 21.04 -6.11 11.77
CA ASP A 449 19.60 -5.91 11.73
C ASP A 449 19.33 -4.65 10.90
N PHE A 450 18.22 -4.66 10.17
CA PHE A 450 17.78 -3.49 9.45
C PHE A 450 16.26 -3.53 9.32
N ASP A 451 15.69 -2.35 9.17
CA ASP A 451 14.31 -2.23 8.72
C ASP A 451 14.20 -1.15 7.66
N MET A 452 13.18 -1.30 6.82
CA MET A 452 12.85 -0.30 5.83
C MET A 452 11.34 -0.15 5.76
N ASN A 453 10.87 1.06 5.98
CA ASN A 453 9.49 1.39 5.68
C ASN A 453 9.35 1.54 4.16
N LYS A 454 8.73 0.54 3.53
CA LYS A 454 8.55 0.47 2.07
C LYS A 454 7.30 1.19 1.56
N VAL A 455 6.41 1.62 2.46
CA VAL A 455 5.02 1.88 2.09
C VAL A 455 4.51 3.22 2.61
N CYS A 456 4.98 3.69 3.76
CA CYS A 456 4.48 4.93 4.34
C CYS A 456 5.39 6.11 3.97
N ALA A 457 4.84 7.10 3.24
CA ALA A 457 5.49 8.39 3.00
C ALA A 457 5.61 9.26 4.27
N ALA A 458 4.98 8.83 5.39
CA ALA A 458 5.09 9.53 6.67
C ALA A 458 6.53 9.48 7.15
N GLY A 459 7.06 10.66 7.47
CA GLY A 459 8.44 10.82 7.89
C GLY A 459 9.48 10.83 6.76
N THR A 460 9.09 10.86 5.48
CA THR A 460 10.04 10.84 4.34
C THR A 460 10.32 12.24 3.76
N GLY A 461 11.41 12.37 2.98
CA GLY A 461 11.77 13.63 2.33
C GLY A 461 10.75 14.13 1.31
N SER A 462 10.02 13.24 0.62
CA SER A 462 8.99 13.68 -0.34
C SER A 462 7.79 14.33 0.34
N PHE A 463 7.46 13.93 1.57
CA PHE A 463 6.41 14.57 2.36
C PHE A 463 6.82 15.98 2.77
N LEU A 464 8.06 16.15 3.24
CA LEU A 464 8.62 17.47 3.56
C LEU A 464 8.57 18.41 2.35
N HIS A 465 8.97 17.92 1.17
CA HIS A 465 8.95 18.72 -0.05
C HIS A 465 7.52 19.07 -0.50
N GLU A 466 6.59 18.09 -0.48
CA GLU A 466 5.18 18.33 -0.84
C GLU A 466 4.55 19.39 0.06
N LEU A 467 4.78 19.31 1.37
CA LEU A 467 4.23 20.28 2.31
C LEU A 467 4.90 21.65 2.17
N ALA A 468 6.22 21.71 2.02
CA ALA A 468 6.93 22.97 1.79
C ALA A 468 6.38 23.69 0.56
N ASN A 469 6.15 22.98 -0.54
CA ASN A 469 5.54 23.52 -1.76
C ASN A 469 4.11 24.02 -1.50
N LYS A 470 3.26 23.24 -0.82
CA LYS A 470 1.89 23.66 -0.44
C LYS A 470 1.88 24.92 0.42
N LEU A 471 2.84 25.06 1.33
CA LEU A 471 2.99 26.22 2.20
C LEU A 471 3.77 27.37 1.56
N LYS A 472 4.25 27.20 0.32
CA LYS A 472 5.10 28.16 -0.41
C LYS A 472 6.38 28.52 0.34
N ILE A 473 6.98 27.53 0.99
CA ILE A 473 8.24 27.63 1.72
C ILE A 473 9.31 26.92 0.91
N ASN A 474 10.48 27.54 0.73
CA ASN A 474 11.63 26.87 0.16
C ASN A 474 12.12 25.79 1.15
N ILE A 475 12.11 24.54 0.71
CA ILE A 475 12.58 23.42 1.52
C ILE A 475 14.07 23.56 1.91
N VAL A 476 14.86 24.25 1.08
CA VAL A 476 16.26 24.55 1.31
C VAL A 476 16.38 25.85 2.11
N ARG A 477 16.97 25.76 3.30
CA ARG A 477 17.21 26.86 4.27
C ARG A 477 15.95 27.48 4.88
N GLU A 478 15.01 27.99 4.09
CA GLU A 478 13.86 28.72 4.64
C GLU A 478 13.02 27.86 5.59
N PHE A 479 12.73 26.61 5.24
CA PHE A 479 11.99 25.69 6.10
C PHE A 479 12.64 25.49 7.48
N GLN A 480 13.95 25.23 7.52
CA GLN A 480 14.65 25.00 8.78
C GLN A 480 14.73 26.29 9.62
N ASP A 481 14.85 27.45 8.98
CA ASP A 481 14.95 28.73 9.68
C ASP A 481 13.60 29.10 10.32
N ILE A 482 12.49 28.85 9.61
CA ILE A 482 11.13 28.96 10.15
C ILE A 482 10.95 28.00 11.33
N ALA A 483 11.33 26.72 11.19
CA ALA A 483 11.20 25.72 12.25
C ALA A 483 11.97 26.13 13.52
N LEU A 484 13.22 26.57 13.37
CA LEU A 484 14.10 26.92 14.48
C LEU A 484 13.70 28.24 15.16
N SER A 485 12.96 29.11 14.47
CA SER A 485 12.44 30.37 15.01
C SER A 485 11.25 30.22 15.98
N SER A 486 10.68 29.02 16.10
CA SER A 486 9.57 28.78 17.03
C SER A 486 10.05 28.69 18.48
N ASP A 487 9.39 29.46 19.35
CA ASP A 487 9.55 29.40 20.81
C ASP A 487 8.45 28.57 21.49
N SER A 488 7.39 28.20 20.75
CA SER A 488 6.28 27.41 21.27
C SER A 488 5.75 26.44 20.20
N PRO A 489 6.56 25.46 19.74
CA PRO A 489 6.13 24.49 18.73
C PRO A 489 4.82 23.81 19.12
N ILE A 490 3.95 23.54 18.15
CA ILE A 490 2.71 22.81 18.39
C ILE A 490 3.02 21.31 18.42
N ASN A 491 2.53 20.60 19.42
CA ASN A 491 2.65 19.15 19.48
C ASN A 491 1.63 18.51 18.52
N LEU A 492 2.08 18.18 17.31
CA LEU A 492 1.29 17.49 16.29
C LEU A 492 1.25 15.98 16.57
N ALA A 493 0.15 15.32 16.21
CA ALA A 493 0.04 13.88 16.40
C ALA A 493 0.95 13.11 15.43
N GLU A 494 1.63 12.07 15.94
CA GLU A 494 2.54 11.17 15.21
C GLU A 494 1.80 10.12 14.34
N ARG A 495 0.93 10.60 13.43
CA ARG A 495 0.08 9.77 12.57
C ARG A 495 0.59 9.69 11.13
N CYS A 496 -0.21 9.11 10.23
CA CYS A 496 0.04 9.12 8.78
C CYS A 496 0.13 10.57 8.25
N THR A 497 0.86 10.80 7.15
CA THR A 497 1.00 12.11 6.48
C THR A 497 -0.32 12.82 6.27
N VAL A 498 -1.36 12.07 5.87
CA VAL A 498 -2.70 12.62 5.60
C VAL A 498 -3.30 13.25 6.86
N PHE A 499 -3.11 12.61 8.02
CA PHE A 499 -3.59 13.14 9.30
C PHE A 499 -2.71 14.28 9.80
N MET A 500 -1.38 14.19 9.64
CA MET A 500 -0.48 15.30 9.97
C MET A 500 -0.81 16.56 9.15
N GLU A 501 -1.09 16.40 7.85
CA GLU A 501 -1.54 17.50 6.99
C GLU A 501 -2.90 18.05 7.44
N SER A 502 -3.85 17.17 7.77
CA SER A 502 -5.17 17.58 8.28
C SER A 502 -5.06 18.35 9.59
N ASP A 503 -4.17 17.92 10.51
CA ASP A 503 -3.87 18.61 11.77
C ASP A 503 -3.25 19.98 11.50
N LEU A 504 -2.27 20.07 10.59
CA LEU A 504 -1.65 21.34 10.18
C LEU A 504 -2.71 22.32 9.64
N VAL A 505 -3.57 21.86 8.73
CA VAL A 505 -4.66 22.68 8.17
C VAL A 505 -5.65 23.07 9.27
N SER A 506 -6.06 22.14 10.12
CA SER A 506 -6.99 22.41 11.22
C SER A 506 -6.44 23.43 12.21
N TYR A 507 -5.16 23.31 12.60
CA TYR A 507 -4.54 24.25 13.53
C TYR A 507 -4.26 25.60 12.87
N ALA A 508 -3.84 25.64 11.60
CA ALA A 508 -3.74 26.89 10.84
C ALA A 508 -5.10 27.61 10.77
N GLN A 509 -6.19 26.86 10.52
CA GLN A 509 -7.56 27.39 10.53
C GLN A 509 -8.00 27.93 11.90
N LYS A 510 -7.42 27.43 12.98
CA LYS A 510 -7.63 27.92 14.37
C LYS A 510 -6.66 29.05 14.75
N GLY A 511 -5.88 29.57 13.82
CA GLY A 511 -4.97 30.71 14.05
C GLY A 511 -3.58 30.35 14.55
N ALA A 512 -3.13 29.09 14.42
CA ALA A 512 -1.76 28.71 14.74
C ALA A 512 -0.73 29.46 13.86
N ARG A 513 0.38 29.90 14.47
CA ARG A 513 1.47 30.55 13.75
C ARG A 513 2.24 29.52 12.92
N LEU A 514 2.67 29.92 11.72
CA LEU A 514 3.39 29.06 10.79
C LEU A 514 4.65 28.44 11.41
N GLN A 515 5.47 29.23 12.12
CA GLN A 515 6.69 28.71 12.77
C GLN A 515 6.40 27.59 13.77
N ASP A 516 5.31 27.69 14.54
CA ASP A 516 4.95 26.71 15.56
C ASP A 516 4.45 25.41 14.92
N LEU A 517 3.76 25.52 13.79
CA LEU A 517 3.32 24.38 12.98
C LEU A 517 4.51 23.65 12.33
N ILE A 518 5.45 24.38 11.70
CA ILE A 518 6.62 23.80 11.04
C ILE A 518 7.55 23.14 12.07
N ALA A 519 7.76 23.75 13.23
CA ALA A 519 8.54 23.14 14.31
C ALA A 519 7.87 21.87 14.86
N GLY A 520 6.55 21.92 15.05
CA GLY A 520 5.75 20.75 15.44
C GLY A 520 5.84 19.60 14.44
N LEU A 521 5.91 19.92 13.16
CA LEU A 521 6.05 18.95 12.09
C LEU A 521 7.41 18.23 12.11
N CYS A 522 8.50 18.95 12.41
CA CYS A 522 9.81 18.31 12.57
C CYS A 522 9.78 17.23 13.66
N TYR A 523 9.14 17.51 14.80
CA TYR A 523 8.92 16.51 15.85
C TYR A 523 8.07 15.34 15.36
N ALA A 524 6.94 15.61 14.70
CA ALA A 524 6.04 14.57 14.23
C ALA A 524 6.73 13.62 13.23
N ILE A 525 7.62 14.13 12.37
CA ILE A 525 8.42 13.33 11.43
C ILE A 525 9.39 12.40 12.18
N VAL A 526 10.12 12.92 13.15
CA VAL A 526 11.09 12.13 13.94
C VAL A 526 10.39 11.06 14.76
N HIS A 527 9.32 11.42 15.47
CA HIS A 527 8.52 10.47 16.22
C HIS A 527 7.90 9.40 15.31
N ASN A 528 7.41 9.78 14.14
CA ASN A 528 6.90 8.82 13.17
C ASN A 528 8.00 7.85 12.72
N TYR A 529 9.19 8.34 12.39
CA TYR A 529 10.33 7.50 12.01
C TYR A 529 10.72 6.52 13.13
N LEU A 530 10.85 7.01 14.37
CA LEU A 530 11.19 6.16 15.52
C LEU A 530 10.12 5.11 15.79
N ASN A 531 8.85 5.47 15.72
CA ASN A 531 7.75 4.55 16.04
C ASN A 531 7.41 3.57 14.91
N ARG A 532 7.72 3.89 13.64
CA ARG A 532 7.32 3.09 12.46
C ARG A 532 8.47 2.39 11.74
N VAL A 533 9.69 2.87 11.89
CA VAL A 533 10.88 2.28 11.24
C VAL A 533 11.75 1.62 12.29
N VAL A 534 12.09 2.34 13.36
CA VAL A 534 12.92 1.78 14.43
C VAL A 534 12.09 0.83 15.32
N GLU A 535 10.86 1.21 15.65
CA GLU A 535 9.94 0.47 16.51
C GLU A 535 10.57 0.12 17.88
N LYS A 536 10.73 -1.19 18.17
CA LYS A 536 11.36 -1.70 19.39
C LYS A 536 12.83 -2.09 19.17
N ARG A 537 13.42 -1.75 18.02
CA ARG A 537 14.81 -2.07 17.72
C ARG A 537 15.74 -1.21 18.55
N ARG A 538 16.97 -1.70 18.69
CA ARG A 538 17.99 -1.12 19.54
C ARG A 538 18.55 0.17 18.91
N ILE A 539 18.42 1.30 19.58
CA ILE A 539 19.21 2.49 19.24
C ILE A 539 20.49 2.43 20.09
N GLY A 540 21.65 2.42 19.45
CA GLY A 540 22.94 2.44 20.13
C GLY A 540 23.37 3.84 20.55
N ASN A 541 24.66 4.01 20.80
CA ASN A 541 25.25 5.25 21.31
C ASN A 541 25.87 6.13 20.20
N ARG A 542 26.14 5.55 19.03
CA ARG A 542 26.82 6.19 17.91
C ARG A 542 25.87 6.20 16.71
N VAL A 543 24.97 7.18 16.72
CA VAL A 543 23.88 7.32 15.74
C VAL A 543 24.29 8.25 14.61
N MET A 544 24.28 7.75 13.38
CA MET A 544 24.55 8.54 12.17
C MET A 544 23.28 8.77 11.37
N PHE A 545 23.05 10.01 10.92
CA PHE A 545 21.84 10.38 10.16
C PHE A 545 22.15 10.77 8.70
N LEU A 546 21.54 10.03 7.77
CA LEU A 546 21.80 10.07 6.33
C LEU A 546 20.54 10.41 5.52
N GLY A 547 20.73 10.68 4.23
CA GLY A 547 19.65 10.92 3.27
C GLY A 547 19.27 12.40 3.13
N GLY A 548 18.28 12.71 2.31
CA GLY A 548 17.93 14.10 1.95
C GLY A 548 17.52 14.98 3.14
N PRO A 549 16.60 14.54 4.02
CA PRO A 549 16.16 15.31 5.19
C PRO A 549 17.24 15.57 6.24
N SER A 550 18.35 14.82 6.23
CA SER A 550 19.52 15.13 7.05
C SER A 550 20.18 16.48 6.69
N LEU A 551 19.85 17.03 5.52
CA LEU A 551 20.26 18.39 5.11
C LEU A 551 19.43 19.49 5.80
N ASN A 552 18.32 19.16 6.46
CA ASN A 552 17.47 20.11 7.14
C ASN A 552 17.79 20.17 8.64
N LYS A 553 18.34 21.30 9.09
CA LYS A 553 18.78 21.49 10.48
C LYS A 553 17.63 21.36 11.50
N GLY A 554 16.39 21.68 11.13
CA GLY A 554 15.22 21.50 11.99
C GLY A 554 14.93 20.03 12.29
N ILE A 555 15.10 19.15 11.31
CA ILE A 555 14.94 17.69 11.49
C ILE A 555 16.06 17.11 12.35
N VAL A 556 17.30 17.53 12.14
CA VAL A 556 18.44 17.11 12.98
C VAL A 556 18.24 17.55 14.43
N ALA A 557 17.80 18.79 14.66
CA ALA A 557 17.47 19.30 15.99
C ALA A 557 16.33 18.51 16.65
N ALA A 558 15.34 18.06 15.87
CA ALA A 558 14.27 17.20 16.38
C ALA A 558 14.80 15.82 16.81
N PHE A 559 15.68 15.19 16.02
CA PHE A 559 16.32 13.91 16.41
C PHE A 559 17.14 14.06 17.69
N GLU A 560 17.99 15.09 17.78
CA GLU A 560 18.78 15.38 18.97
C GLU A 560 17.88 15.60 20.19
N ASN A 561 16.82 16.40 20.05
CA ASN A 561 15.91 16.71 21.16
C ASN A 561 15.10 15.49 21.63
N VAL A 562 14.68 14.61 20.72
CA VAL A 562 13.89 13.43 21.06
C VAL A 562 14.75 12.32 21.67
N LEU A 563 15.96 12.13 21.16
CA LEU A 563 16.86 11.07 21.62
C LEU A 563 17.80 11.50 22.75
N ASP A 564 17.88 12.81 23.00
CA ASP A 564 18.82 13.44 23.94
C ASP A 564 20.26 12.93 23.75
N GLN A 565 20.71 12.77 22.50
CA GLN A 565 22.06 12.31 22.18
C GLN A 565 22.61 13.03 20.94
N GLU A 566 23.93 13.04 20.79
CA GLU A 566 24.60 13.58 19.61
C GLU A 566 24.25 12.75 18.36
N ILE A 567 23.98 13.42 17.25
CA ILE A 567 23.74 12.79 15.95
C ILE A 567 24.95 13.05 15.05
N ILE A 568 25.58 12.00 14.54
CA ILE A 568 26.74 12.09 13.67
C ILE A 568 26.28 12.52 12.27
N MET A 569 26.85 13.63 11.80
CA MET A 569 26.51 14.26 10.52
C MET A 569 27.71 14.23 9.57
N PRO A 570 27.91 13.15 8.80
CA PRO A 570 29.04 13.06 7.87
C PRO A 570 28.91 14.08 6.74
N GLU A 571 30.06 14.45 6.15
CA GLU A 571 30.06 15.22 4.93
C GLU A 571 29.45 14.40 3.78
N HIS A 572 28.77 15.06 2.84
CA HIS A 572 28.14 14.39 1.68
C HIS A 572 27.11 13.30 2.05
N ARG A 573 26.50 13.38 3.25
CA ARG A 573 25.49 12.45 3.79
C ARG A 573 24.32 12.11 2.86
N GLU A 574 24.00 12.96 1.90
CA GLU A 574 22.93 12.75 0.91
C GLU A 574 23.30 11.80 -0.24
N VAL A 575 24.59 11.45 -0.40
CA VAL A 575 25.10 10.57 -1.46
C VAL A 575 25.84 9.33 -0.95
N LEU A 576 25.75 9.02 0.35
CA LEU A 576 26.56 7.93 0.93
C LEU A 576 26.22 6.53 0.44
N GLY A 577 25.00 6.27 -0.05
CA GLY A 577 24.70 5.00 -0.73
C GLY A 577 25.61 4.80 -1.96
N ALA A 578 25.77 5.84 -2.78
CA ALA A 578 26.67 5.81 -3.93
C ALA A 578 28.15 5.72 -3.49
N HIS A 579 28.53 6.42 -2.43
CA HIS A 579 29.87 6.31 -1.86
C HIS A 579 30.20 4.89 -1.39
N GLY A 580 29.28 4.25 -0.66
CA GLY A 580 29.42 2.87 -0.22
C GLY A 580 29.58 1.89 -1.38
N ALA A 581 28.85 2.11 -2.47
CA ALA A 581 29.01 1.31 -3.69
C ALA A 581 30.43 1.46 -4.29
N ALA A 582 30.96 2.68 -4.36
CA ALA A 582 32.32 2.95 -4.84
C ALA A 582 33.40 2.31 -3.95
N LEU A 583 33.23 2.37 -2.62
CA LEU A 583 34.09 1.68 -1.65
C LEU A 583 34.09 0.17 -1.85
N SER A 584 32.91 -0.45 -2.00
CA SER A 584 32.81 -1.91 -2.16
C SER A 584 33.47 -2.44 -3.43
N ILE A 585 33.39 -1.73 -4.57
CA ILE A 585 34.09 -2.16 -5.79
C ILE A 585 35.60 -1.96 -5.69
N MET A 586 36.06 -0.90 -5.00
CA MET A 586 37.47 -0.70 -4.72
C MET A 586 38.05 -1.84 -3.87
N GLU A 587 37.33 -2.28 -2.84
CA GLU A 587 37.72 -3.40 -1.98
C GLU A 587 37.78 -4.74 -2.74
N LYS A 588 36.77 -5.04 -3.57
CA LYS A 588 36.80 -6.23 -4.44
C LYS A 588 37.96 -6.25 -5.41
N ARG A 589 38.35 -5.07 -5.91
CA ARG A 589 39.54 -4.93 -6.74
C ARG A 589 40.81 -5.21 -5.93
N ALA A 590 40.89 -4.68 -4.71
CA ALA A 590 42.04 -4.91 -3.82
C ALA A 590 42.17 -6.38 -3.39
N SER A 591 41.06 -7.11 -3.22
CA SER A 591 41.06 -8.55 -2.90
C SER A 591 41.34 -9.47 -4.10
N SER A 592 41.59 -8.91 -5.29
CA SER A 592 41.78 -9.64 -6.56
C SER A 592 40.57 -10.49 -7.01
N GLU A 593 39.39 -10.28 -6.42
CA GLU A 593 38.13 -10.84 -6.92
C GLU A 593 37.69 -10.18 -8.24
N PHE A 594 38.23 -9.00 -8.54
CA PHE A 594 37.97 -8.23 -9.74
C PHE A 594 39.27 -7.58 -10.26
N VAL A 595 39.55 -7.72 -11.56
CA VAL A 595 40.85 -7.32 -12.14
C VAL A 595 40.72 -6.15 -13.12
N LYS A 596 39.64 -6.08 -13.90
CA LYS A 596 39.44 -5.05 -14.94
C LYS A 596 37.96 -4.72 -15.13
N SER A 597 37.67 -3.44 -15.34
CA SER A 597 36.31 -2.94 -15.57
C SER A 597 35.84 -3.16 -17.01
N ASP A 598 34.57 -3.54 -17.15
CA ASP A 598 33.85 -3.66 -18.42
C ASP A 598 33.05 -2.39 -18.77
N PHE A 599 33.23 -1.31 -17.99
CA PHE A 599 32.57 -0.04 -18.20
C PHE A 599 32.83 0.50 -19.62
N PRO A 600 31.79 0.73 -20.45
CA PRO A 600 31.95 1.13 -21.85
C PRO A 600 32.59 2.50 -22.07
N GLY A 601 32.67 3.33 -21.02
CA GLY A 601 33.07 4.74 -21.12
C GLY A 601 31.88 5.69 -21.19
N LEU A 602 32.13 6.98 -20.91
CA LEU A 602 31.09 8.00 -20.80
C LEU A 602 30.39 8.27 -22.14
N ASP A 603 31.14 8.56 -23.20
CA ASP A 603 30.58 8.97 -24.50
C ASP A 603 29.65 7.91 -25.10
N THR A 604 30.02 6.63 -24.99
CA THR A 604 29.20 5.51 -25.48
C THR A 604 27.86 5.39 -24.74
N LEU A 605 27.84 5.67 -23.43
CA LEU A 605 26.61 5.59 -22.63
C LEU A 605 25.73 6.82 -22.84
N ILE A 606 26.33 8.02 -22.94
CA ILE A 606 25.60 9.28 -23.18
C ILE A 606 24.86 9.22 -24.53
N GLN A 607 25.50 8.70 -25.58
CA GLN A 607 24.93 8.63 -26.93
C GLN A 607 24.06 7.38 -27.18
N ALA A 608 23.90 6.50 -26.18
CA ALA A 608 23.17 5.25 -26.37
C ALA A 608 21.68 5.49 -26.62
N GLU A 609 21.18 5.03 -27.77
CA GLU A 609 19.74 4.96 -28.02
C GLU A 609 19.11 3.83 -27.21
N ILE A 610 18.05 4.16 -26.47
CA ILE A 610 17.34 3.22 -25.60
C ILE A 610 15.94 3.06 -26.14
N SER A 611 15.58 1.82 -26.47
CA SER A 611 14.18 1.45 -26.65
C SER A 611 13.74 0.55 -25.50
N ASN A 612 12.47 0.61 -25.15
CA ASN A 612 11.88 -0.32 -24.21
C ASN A 612 10.59 -0.89 -24.78
N LYS A 613 10.28 -2.11 -24.37
CA LYS A 613 8.98 -2.74 -24.66
C LYS A 613 8.49 -3.49 -23.44
N GLU A 614 7.19 -3.50 -23.26
CA GLU A 614 6.55 -4.25 -22.20
C GLU A 614 6.05 -5.59 -22.72
N LYS A 615 6.12 -6.61 -21.86
CA LYS A 615 5.57 -7.94 -22.17
C LYS A 615 5.17 -8.64 -20.88
N ILE A 616 4.03 -9.30 -20.88
CA ILE A 616 3.66 -10.22 -19.80
C ILE A 616 4.67 -11.37 -19.76
N CYS A 617 5.19 -11.67 -18.56
CA CYS A 617 6.11 -12.76 -18.33
C CYS A 617 5.46 -14.09 -18.72
N ARG A 618 6.01 -14.72 -19.75
CA ARG A 618 5.66 -16.09 -20.16
C ARG A 618 6.87 -17.02 -20.14
N ALA A 619 7.90 -16.63 -19.37
CA ALA A 619 9.15 -17.38 -19.33
C ALA A 619 9.03 -18.70 -18.59
N ASP A 620 8.01 -18.86 -17.75
CA ASP A 620 7.50 -20.17 -17.36
C ASP A 620 6.03 -20.25 -17.75
N LYS A 621 5.71 -21.17 -18.65
CA LYS A 621 4.34 -21.39 -19.13
C LYS A 621 3.39 -21.84 -18.01
N LYS A 622 3.95 -22.32 -16.89
CA LYS A 622 3.20 -22.74 -15.70
C LYS A 622 3.18 -21.66 -14.61
N CYS A 623 3.62 -20.43 -14.89
CA CYS A 623 3.59 -19.32 -13.95
C CYS A 623 2.28 -18.53 -14.05
N HIS A 624 1.55 -18.44 -12.94
CA HIS A 624 0.27 -17.73 -12.84
C HIS A 624 0.41 -16.28 -12.34
N ASN A 625 1.64 -15.81 -12.12
CA ASN A 625 1.87 -14.45 -11.63
C ASN A 625 1.70 -13.40 -12.73
N GLU A 626 1.75 -13.80 -14.02
CA GLU A 626 1.59 -12.93 -15.19
C GLU A 626 2.33 -11.58 -15.09
N CYS A 627 3.51 -11.60 -14.46
CA CYS A 627 4.21 -10.37 -14.12
C CYS A 627 4.49 -9.53 -15.37
N LYS A 628 4.17 -8.24 -15.33
CA LYS A 628 4.54 -7.30 -16.40
C LYS A 628 6.07 -7.13 -16.40
N LEU A 629 6.72 -7.50 -17.50
CA LEU A 629 8.15 -7.31 -17.72
C LEU A 629 8.39 -6.11 -18.62
N LYS A 630 9.44 -5.35 -18.32
CA LYS A 630 9.99 -4.30 -19.18
C LYS A 630 11.31 -4.77 -19.75
N ILE A 631 11.44 -4.77 -21.08
CA ILE A 631 12.64 -5.21 -21.78
C ILE A 631 13.27 -3.96 -22.39
N TYR A 632 14.37 -3.51 -21.80
CA TYR A 632 15.20 -2.44 -22.35
C TYR A 632 16.15 -3.03 -23.40
N ASP A 633 16.32 -2.34 -24.52
CA ASP A 633 17.27 -2.66 -25.57
C ASP A 633 18.26 -1.50 -25.74
N PHE A 634 19.54 -1.77 -25.46
CA PHE A 634 20.65 -0.84 -25.51
C PHE A 634 21.50 -1.13 -26.77
N GLY A 635 20.97 -0.82 -27.96
CA GLY A 635 21.67 -1.06 -29.23
C GLY A 635 22.00 -2.55 -29.48
N GLY A 636 21.08 -3.46 -29.16
CA GLY A 636 21.21 -4.91 -29.33
C GLY A 636 21.43 -5.70 -28.04
N ARG A 637 21.77 -5.04 -26.93
CA ARG A 637 21.88 -5.66 -25.60
C ARG A 637 20.57 -5.51 -24.83
N LYS A 638 19.95 -6.63 -24.46
CA LYS A 638 18.67 -6.63 -23.74
C LYS A 638 18.87 -6.74 -22.23
N SER A 639 18.21 -5.89 -21.48
CA SER A 639 17.99 -6.05 -20.04
C SER A 639 16.50 -6.24 -19.78
N ILE A 640 16.16 -7.29 -19.02
CA ILE A 640 14.78 -7.61 -18.69
C ILE A 640 14.57 -7.25 -17.23
N TRP A 641 13.52 -6.49 -16.96
CA TRP A 641 13.19 -6.01 -15.63
C TRP A 641 11.73 -6.31 -15.29
N GLY A 642 11.44 -6.43 -13.99
CA GLY A 642 10.17 -6.90 -13.45
C GLY A 642 10.15 -8.41 -13.20
N GLY A 643 8.99 -8.92 -12.84
CA GLY A 643 8.84 -10.32 -12.42
C GLY A 643 8.97 -10.48 -10.92
N ASP A 644 7.84 -10.59 -10.22
CA ASP A 644 7.76 -10.67 -8.75
C ASP A 644 8.48 -11.90 -8.15
N CYS A 645 8.92 -12.82 -9.00
CA CYS A 645 9.72 -13.99 -8.64
C CYS A 645 11.25 -13.74 -8.64
N GLY A 646 11.71 -12.51 -8.90
CA GLY A 646 13.15 -12.15 -8.91
C GLY A 646 13.97 -12.80 -10.04
N ARG A 647 13.33 -13.51 -11.00
CA ARG A 647 14.01 -14.28 -12.06
C ARG A 647 15.03 -13.45 -12.85
N TYR A 648 14.72 -12.19 -13.10
CA TYR A 648 15.52 -11.31 -13.95
C TYR A 648 16.43 -10.37 -13.15
N GLU A 649 16.35 -10.38 -11.82
CA GLU A 649 17.20 -9.57 -10.93
C GLU A 649 18.51 -10.29 -10.58
N MET A 650 18.58 -11.60 -10.85
CA MET A 650 19.73 -12.44 -10.57
C MET A 650 20.82 -12.30 -11.65
N ARG A 651 21.80 -11.42 -11.42
CA ARG A 651 23.12 -11.46 -12.07
C ARG A 651 24.16 -11.99 -11.09
N GLY A 652 24.66 -13.20 -11.32
CA GLY A 652 25.72 -13.80 -10.52
C GLY A 652 25.99 -15.24 -10.93
N ASP A 653 27.16 -15.76 -10.55
CA ASP A 653 27.56 -17.15 -10.78
C ASP A 653 26.44 -18.09 -10.32
N ARG A 654 25.90 -18.86 -11.27
CA ARG A 654 24.90 -19.88 -10.97
C ARG A 654 25.57 -20.92 -10.08
N LYS A 655 25.37 -20.79 -8.76
CA LYS A 655 25.59 -21.92 -7.84
C LYS A 655 24.78 -23.11 -8.35
N ALA A 656 25.30 -24.32 -8.11
CA ALA A 656 24.55 -25.52 -8.42
C ALA A 656 23.18 -25.46 -7.75
N LYS A 657 22.13 -25.75 -8.53
CA LYS A 657 20.76 -25.71 -8.05
C LYS A 657 20.58 -26.77 -6.96
N GLU A 658 20.09 -26.35 -5.80
CA GLU A 658 19.73 -27.25 -4.69
C GLU A 658 18.35 -27.90 -4.91
N GLU A 659 18.03 -28.90 -4.08
CA GLU A 659 16.73 -29.59 -4.08
C GLU A 659 15.60 -28.64 -3.64
N ASP A 660 14.46 -28.67 -4.35
CA ASP A 660 13.27 -27.88 -4.01
C ASP A 660 12.32 -28.69 -3.11
N TRP A 661 12.50 -28.57 -1.79
CA TRP A 661 11.72 -29.30 -0.79
C TRP A 661 10.23 -28.91 -0.76
N PHE A 662 9.88 -27.71 -1.22
CA PHE A 662 8.48 -27.29 -1.36
C PHE A 662 7.81 -28.04 -2.51
N LYS A 663 8.51 -28.16 -3.64
CA LYS A 663 8.04 -28.96 -4.77
C LYS A 663 7.90 -30.43 -4.40
N LYS A 664 8.84 -30.96 -3.60
CA LYS A 664 8.79 -32.33 -3.10
C LYS A 664 7.54 -32.60 -2.26
N ARG A 665 7.20 -31.68 -1.34
CA ARG A 665 5.94 -31.72 -0.56
C ARG A 665 4.72 -31.70 -1.46
N GLU A 666 4.70 -30.83 -2.46
CA GLU A 666 3.57 -30.72 -3.40
C GLU A 666 3.37 -32.04 -4.17
N LEU A 667 4.44 -32.63 -4.70
CA LEU A 667 4.36 -33.90 -5.43
C LEU A 667 3.85 -35.04 -4.55
N LEU A 668 4.34 -35.14 -3.31
CA LEU A 668 3.86 -36.12 -2.34
C LEU A 668 2.37 -35.90 -2.04
N PHE A 669 1.96 -34.66 -1.79
CA PHE A 669 0.56 -34.31 -1.52
C PHE A 669 -0.38 -34.68 -2.68
N LEU A 670 0.04 -34.44 -3.93
CA LEU A 670 -0.73 -34.81 -5.12
C LEU A 670 -0.83 -36.32 -5.31
N ASP A 671 0.22 -37.08 -4.98
CA ASP A 671 0.19 -38.54 -5.04
C ASP A 671 -0.87 -39.12 -4.09
N TYR A 672 -0.93 -38.60 -2.86
CA TYR A 672 -1.95 -38.97 -1.88
C TYR A 672 -3.39 -38.57 -2.27
N LEU A 673 -3.56 -37.58 -3.15
CA LEU A 673 -4.87 -37.16 -3.68
C LEU A 673 -5.29 -37.91 -4.95
N LYS A 674 -4.36 -38.62 -5.59
CA LYS A 674 -4.58 -39.28 -6.87
C LYS A 674 -5.76 -40.26 -6.79
N GLY A 675 -6.68 -40.16 -7.76
CA GLY A 675 -7.88 -40.98 -7.83
C GLY A 675 -8.98 -40.66 -6.82
N ASN A 676 -8.77 -39.69 -5.91
CA ASN A 676 -9.75 -39.26 -4.90
C ASN A 676 -10.21 -37.82 -5.08
N SER A 677 -9.63 -37.08 -6.03
CA SER A 677 -10.06 -35.74 -6.38
C SER A 677 -9.62 -35.38 -7.81
N VAL A 678 -10.27 -34.39 -8.40
CA VAL A 678 -9.91 -33.80 -9.69
C VAL A 678 -9.81 -32.28 -9.56
N ASP A 679 -8.90 -31.66 -10.31
CA ASP A 679 -8.78 -30.20 -10.36
C ASP A 679 -9.82 -29.61 -11.33
N LEU A 680 -10.55 -28.57 -10.91
CA LEU A 680 -11.55 -27.92 -11.75
C LEU A 680 -10.96 -27.38 -13.07
N ALA A 681 -9.71 -26.91 -13.07
CA ALA A 681 -9.06 -26.44 -14.29
C ALA A 681 -8.81 -27.60 -15.28
N GLU A 682 -8.53 -28.80 -14.78
CA GLU A 682 -8.41 -30.00 -15.61
C GLU A 682 -9.75 -30.35 -16.27
N LEU A 683 -10.85 -30.34 -15.51
CA LEU A 683 -12.20 -30.55 -16.05
C LEU A 683 -12.57 -29.53 -17.13
N ARG A 684 -12.27 -28.24 -16.88
CA ARG A 684 -12.48 -27.16 -17.87
C ARG A 684 -11.69 -27.40 -19.15
N SER A 685 -10.43 -27.84 -19.04
CA SER A 685 -9.58 -28.11 -20.20
C SER A 685 -10.05 -29.27 -21.07
N GLN A 686 -10.81 -30.21 -20.49
CA GLN A 686 -11.40 -31.36 -21.18
C GLN A 686 -12.71 -31.04 -21.90
N GLY A 687 -13.18 -29.78 -21.85
CA GLY A 687 -14.40 -29.36 -22.54
C GLY A 687 -15.69 -29.95 -21.97
N LEU A 688 -15.64 -30.53 -20.77
CA LEU A 688 -16.82 -30.98 -20.04
C LEU A 688 -17.65 -29.73 -19.72
N ALA A 689 -18.80 -29.58 -20.39
CA ALA A 689 -19.69 -28.44 -20.20
C ALA A 689 -19.98 -28.24 -18.71
N ALA A 690 -19.87 -27.00 -18.22
CA ALA A 690 -20.04 -26.66 -16.81
C ALA A 690 -21.28 -27.32 -16.17
N ASN A 691 -22.35 -27.49 -16.95
CA ASN A 691 -23.61 -28.11 -16.54
C ASN A 691 -23.51 -29.61 -16.17
N HIS A 692 -22.57 -30.37 -16.74
CA HIS A 692 -22.40 -31.79 -16.41
C HIS A 692 -21.72 -31.95 -15.04
N VAL A 693 -20.63 -31.22 -14.79
CA VAL A 693 -19.87 -31.26 -13.53
C VAL A 693 -20.64 -30.63 -12.37
N GLN A 694 -21.48 -29.63 -12.66
CA GLN A 694 -22.27 -28.92 -11.66
C GLN A 694 -23.19 -29.85 -10.86
N GLU A 695 -23.67 -30.96 -11.43
CA GLU A 695 -24.54 -31.89 -10.71
C GLU A 695 -23.83 -33.22 -10.34
N SER A 696 -23.08 -33.82 -11.27
CA SER A 696 -22.43 -35.11 -11.04
C SER A 696 -21.23 -35.36 -11.95
N LEU A 697 -20.21 -36.09 -11.46
CA LEU A 697 -19.08 -36.56 -12.25
C LEU A 697 -19.02 -38.10 -12.15
N ASP A 698 -18.94 -38.78 -13.29
CA ASP A 698 -19.00 -40.25 -13.38
C ASP A 698 -20.21 -40.87 -12.64
N GLY A 699 -21.37 -40.20 -12.70
CA GLY A 699 -22.60 -40.61 -12.03
C GLY A 699 -22.63 -40.37 -10.51
N LYS A 700 -21.61 -39.71 -9.93
CA LYS A 700 -21.54 -39.37 -8.51
C LYS A 700 -21.79 -37.88 -8.29
N PRO A 701 -22.57 -37.47 -7.28
CA PRO A 701 -22.75 -36.05 -6.96
C PRO A 701 -21.41 -35.36 -6.66
N THR A 702 -21.23 -34.13 -7.15
CA THR A 702 -19.97 -33.39 -6.97
C THR A 702 -19.91 -32.59 -5.67
N ILE A 703 -18.74 -32.58 -5.04
CA ILE A 703 -18.42 -31.75 -3.87
C ILE A 703 -17.20 -30.89 -4.19
N GLY A 704 -17.38 -29.57 -4.16
CA GLY A 704 -16.32 -28.58 -4.29
C GLY A 704 -15.57 -28.37 -2.97
N ILE A 705 -14.23 -28.47 -3.01
CA ILE A 705 -13.35 -28.14 -1.87
C ILE A 705 -12.36 -27.05 -2.31
N PRO A 706 -12.36 -25.86 -1.67
CA PRO A 706 -11.40 -24.81 -2.02
C PRO A 706 -9.98 -25.18 -1.56
N ARG A 707 -9.00 -25.00 -2.45
CA ARG A 707 -7.56 -25.16 -2.17
C ARG A 707 -6.99 -23.95 -1.44
N ALA A 708 -7.55 -23.61 -0.28
CA ALA A 708 -7.10 -22.49 0.53
C ALA A 708 -7.19 -22.75 2.04
N LEU A 709 -6.50 -21.93 2.84
CA LEU A 709 -6.46 -22.01 4.31
C LEU A 709 -6.13 -23.43 4.82
N HIS A 710 -6.87 -23.91 5.83
CA HIS A 710 -6.65 -25.23 6.42
C HIS A 710 -6.98 -26.38 5.46
N LEU A 711 -7.78 -26.14 4.41
CA LEU A 711 -8.09 -27.16 3.41
C LEU A 711 -6.90 -27.46 2.50
N LEU A 712 -5.91 -26.56 2.34
CA LEU A 712 -4.63 -26.90 1.68
C LEU A 712 -3.84 -27.99 2.40
N GLN A 713 -4.12 -28.23 3.69
CA GLN A 713 -3.52 -29.31 4.47
C GLN A 713 -4.42 -30.52 4.56
N HIS A 714 -5.71 -30.30 4.85
CA HIS A 714 -6.67 -31.37 5.15
C HIS A 714 -7.45 -31.86 3.93
N SER A 715 -7.13 -31.42 2.70
CA SER A 715 -7.77 -31.96 1.50
C SER A 715 -7.53 -33.46 1.34
N ILE A 716 -6.41 -34.02 1.82
CA ILE A 716 -6.21 -35.48 1.78
C ILE A 716 -7.29 -36.17 2.64
N LEU A 717 -7.46 -35.75 3.90
CA LEU A 717 -8.55 -36.23 4.76
C LEU A 717 -9.92 -36.09 4.09
N TRP A 718 -10.28 -34.90 3.63
CA TRP A 718 -11.64 -34.64 3.15
C TRP A 718 -11.93 -35.26 1.78
N SER A 719 -10.94 -35.31 0.86
CA SER A 719 -11.12 -35.95 -0.44
C SER A 719 -11.33 -37.46 -0.32
N HIS A 720 -10.56 -38.12 0.56
CA HIS A 720 -10.76 -39.55 0.84
C HIS A 720 -12.09 -39.80 1.55
N PHE A 721 -12.45 -38.99 2.54
CA PHE A 721 -13.73 -39.10 3.25
C PHE A 721 -14.93 -39.05 2.30
N TRP A 722 -15.00 -38.03 1.44
CA TRP A 722 -16.13 -37.85 0.51
C TRP A 722 -16.16 -38.90 -0.60
N THR A 723 -14.99 -39.29 -1.13
CA THR A 723 -14.90 -40.35 -2.14
C THR A 723 -15.41 -41.69 -1.61
N LYS A 724 -15.08 -42.03 -0.35
CA LYS A 724 -15.56 -43.24 0.34
C LYS A 724 -17.06 -43.24 0.58
N LEU A 725 -17.67 -42.06 0.73
CA LEU A 725 -19.11 -41.88 0.84
C LEU A 725 -19.84 -41.84 -0.51
N GLY A 726 -19.11 -41.99 -1.63
CA GLY A 726 -19.71 -42.09 -2.97
C GLY A 726 -19.83 -40.77 -3.72
N PHE A 727 -19.15 -39.71 -3.28
CA PHE A 727 -19.12 -38.41 -3.97
C PHE A 727 -17.90 -38.28 -4.90
N ALA A 728 -17.99 -37.40 -5.89
CA ALA A 728 -16.85 -36.98 -6.69
C ALA A 728 -16.32 -35.64 -6.18
N VAL A 729 -15.05 -35.60 -5.79
CA VAL A 729 -14.44 -34.41 -5.18
C VAL A 729 -13.76 -33.57 -6.24
N VAL A 730 -14.13 -32.30 -6.31
CA VAL A 730 -13.58 -31.30 -7.22
C VAL A 730 -12.84 -30.25 -6.39
N LEU A 731 -11.54 -30.13 -6.60
CA LEU A 731 -10.74 -29.08 -6.00
C LEU A 731 -10.81 -27.82 -6.86
N SER A 732 -10.84 -26.64 -6.24
CA SER A 732 -10.63 -25.40 -7.00
C SER A 732 -9.28 -25.43 -7.73
N PRO A 733 -9.05 -24.62 -8.78
CA PRO A 733 -7.74 -24.51 -9.41
C PRO A 733 -6.65 -24.03 -8.45
N LYS A 734 -5.39 -24.11 -8.89
CA LYS A 734 -4.30 -23.34 -8.28
C LYS A 734 -4.62 -21.85 -8.33
N THR A 735 -4.23 -21.12 -7.30
CA THR A 735 -4.47 -19.69 -7.20
C THR A 735 -3.80 -18.92 -8.32
N ASP A 736 -4.61 -18.19 -9.08
CA ASP A 736 -4.18 -17.28 -10.13
C ASP A 736 -4.67 -15.84 -9.85
N GLN A 737 -4.44 -14.95 -10.81
CA GLN A 737 -4.86 -13.55 -10.69
C GLN A 737 -6.40 -13.43 -10.61
N GLU A 738 -7.13 -14.23 -11.38
CA GLU A 738 -8.60 -14.17 -11.44
C GLU A 738 -9.22 -14.54 -10.10
N ILE A 739 -8.79 -15.66 -9.50
CA ILE A 739 -9.22 -16.11 -8.16
C ILE A 739 -8.89 -15.05 -7.12
N SER A 740 -7.68 -14.50 -7.15
CA SER A 740 -7.23 -13.50 -6.18
C SER A 740 -8.05 -12.22 -6.24
N VAL A 741 -8.29 -11.66 -7.44
CA VAL A 741 -9.08 -10.45 -7.64
C VAL A 741 -10.54 -10.69 -7.26
N ALA A 742 -11.12 -11.80 -7.71
CA ALA A 742 -12.49 -12.16 -7.38
C ALA A 742 -12.73 -12.28 -5.86
N GLY A 743 -11.71 -12.75 -5.13
CA GLY A 743 -11.68 -12.76 -3.68
C GLY A 743 -11.67 -11.36 -3.08
N ILE A 744 -10.71 -10.52 -3.47
CA ILE A 744 -10.56 -9.13 -2.98
C ILE A 744 -11.84 -8.32 -3.20
N GLU A 745 -12.43 -8.39 -4.40
CA GLU A 745 -13.62 -7.62 -4.79
C GLU A 745 -14.90 -8.04 -4.06
N SER A 746 -14.95 -9.27 -3.55
CA SER A 746 -16.14 -9.78 -2.86
C SER A 746 -16.06 -9.65 -1.33
N MET A 747 -14.92 -9.24 -0.77
CA MET A 747 -14.77 -9.07 0.68
C MET A 747 -15.70 -7.99 1.22
N THR A 748 -16.39 -8.28 2.31
CA THR A 748 -17.23 -7.32 3.05
C THR A 748 -16.53 -6.71 4.27
N SER A 749 -15.30 -7.15 4.56
CA SER A 749 -14.50 -6.70 5.69
C SER A 749 -13.01 -6.76 5.38
N GLU A 750 -12.20 -5.94 6.06
CA GLU A 750 -10.75 -6.01 5.96
C GLU A 750 -10.22 -7.25 6.70
N THR A 751 -9.55 -8.14 5.97
CA THR A 751 -8.98 -9.38 6.49
C THR A 751 -7.64 -9.66 5.84
N CYS A 752 -6.81 -10.51 6.46
CA CYS A 752 -5.52 -10.89 5.87
C CYS A 752 -5.69 -11.54 4.49
N TYR A 753 -4.74 -11.29 3.58
CA TYR A 753 -4.78 -11.74 2.18
C TYR A 753 -5.17 -13.22 1.96
N PRO A 754 -4.75 -14.21 2.79
CA PRO A 754 -5.19 -15.60 2.63
C PRO A 754 -6.71 -15.83 2.77
N ILE A 755 -7.41 -15.00 3.55
CA ILE A 755 -8.88 -15.06 3.67
C ILE A 755 -9.54 -14.57 2.40
N GLN A 756 -9.00 -13.49 1.82
CA GLN A 756 -9.46 -12.94 0.55
C GLN A 756 -9.29 -13.97 -0.58
N VAL A 757 -8.13 -14.63 -0.64
CA VAL A 757 -7.86 -15.70 -1.60
C VAL A 757 -8.80 -16.90 -1.38
N PHE A 758 -9.04 -17.32 -0.14
CA PHE A 758 -10.05 -18.34 0.16
C PHE A 758 -11.42 -17.99 -0.39
N GLN A 759 -11.86 -16.75 -0.20
CA GLN A 759 -13.13 -16.29 -0.73
C GLN A 759 -13.18 -16.34 -2.26
N GLY A 760 -12.06 -16.00 -2.92
CA GLY A 760 -11.87 -16.20 -4.35
C GLY A 760 -12.10 -17.65 -4.78
N HIS A 761 -11.46 -18.61 -4.11
CA HIS A 761 -11.66 -20.04 -4.40
C HIS A 761 -13.10 -20.50 -4.20
N VAL A 762 -13.77 -20.01 -3.15
CA VAL A 762 -15.20 -20.31 -2.92
C VAL A 762 -16.05 -19.77 -4.06
N LYS A 763 -15.83 -18.53 -4.49
CA LYS A 763 -16.54 -17.91 -5.62
C LYS A 763 -16.29 -18.67 -6.93
N THR A 764 -15.08 -19.18 -7.15
CA THR A 764 -14.74 -19.99 -8.34
C THR A 764 -15.44 -21.34 -8.36
N LEU A 765 -15.66 -21.97 -7.20
CA LEU A 765 -16.38 -23.25 -7.11
C LEU A 765 -17.90 -23.07 -7.12
N MET A 766 -18.40 -21.91 -6.69
CA MET A 766 -19.83 -21.62 -6.64
C MET A 766 -20.47 -21.77 -8.01
N GLY A 767 -21.53 -22.58 -8.10
CA GLY A 767 -22.21 -22.90 -9.36
C GLY A 767 -21.45 -23.86 -10.28
N GLN A 768 -20.26 -24.35 -9.90
CA GLN A 768 -19.48 -25.34 -10.66
C GLN A 768 -19.58 -26.76 -10.09
N THR A 769 -20.07 -26.89 -8.86
CA THR A 769 -20.25 -28.17 -8.16
C THR A 769 -21.59 -28.18 -7.44
N ARG A 770 -22.16 -29.38 -7.21
CA ARG A 770 -23.49 -29.52 -6.63
C ARG A 770 -23.52 -29.05 -5.19
N TYR A 771 -22.48 -29.42 -4.44
CA TYR A 771 -22.29 -28.97 -3.07
C TYR A 771 -20.95 -28.28 -2.90
N LEU A 772 -20.88 -27.32 -1.99
CA LEU A 772 -19.65 -26.69 -1.51
C LEU A 772 -19.36 -27.19 -0.10
N PHE A 773 -18.18 -27.75 0.12
CA PHE A 773 -17.76 -28.21 1.44
C PHE A 773 -16.84 -27.19 2.11
N LEU A 774 -17.40 -26.45 3.07
CA LEU A 774 -16.74 -25.38 3.82
C LEU A 774 -16.83 -25.67 5.34
N PRO A 775 -16.03 -26.60 5.87
CA PRO A 775 -16.09 -26.97 7.28
C PRO A 775 -15.60 -25.82 8.18
N THR A 776 -16.25 -25.66 9.33
CA THR A 776 -15.79 -24.79 10.41
C THR A 776 -14.80 -25.58 11.28
N THR A 777 -13.52 -25.57 10.89
CA THR A 777 -12.47 -26.29 11.64
C THR A 777 -11.96 -25.43 12.80
N ILE A 778 -12.20 -25.87 14.03
CA ILE A 778 -11.92 -25.07 15.24
C ILE A 778 -10.48 -25.25 15.72
N ASN A 779 -10.03 -26.49 15.86
CA ASN A 779 -8.70 -26.84 16.34
C ASN A 779 -8.06 -27.92 15.45
N GLN A 780 -6.79 -28.19 15.71
CA GLN A 780 -6.02 -29.26 15.07
C GLN A 780 -5.36 -30.15 16.12
N THR A 781 -4.88 -31.31 15.68
CA THR A 781 -4.08 -32.20 16.52
C THR A 781 -2.79 -31.50 16.96
N THR A 782 -2.41 -31.74 18.21
CA THR A 782 -1.22 -31.15 18.83
C THR A 782 -0.25 -32.25 19.28
N PRO A 783 1.07 -32.01 19.26
CA PRO A 783 2.05 -32.97 19.78
C PRO A 783 1.81 -33.37 21.23
N GLN A 784 1.37 -32.42 22.07
CA GLN A 784 1.08 -32.67 23.48
C GLN A 784 -0.42 -32.46 23.76
N PRO A 785 -1.06 -33.31 24.60
CA PRO A 785 -2.50 -33.22 24.90
C PRO A 785 -2.93 -31.89 25.56
N GLU A 786 -2.07 -31.27 26.36
CA GLU A 786 -2.32 -30.02 27.09
C GLU A 786 -2.33 -28.76 26.21
N GLU A 787 -1.73 -28.82 25.03
CA GLU A 787 -1.68 -27.68 24.11
C GLU A 787 -3.07 -27.35 23.53
N THR A 788 -3.39 -26.07 23.34
CA THR A 788 -4.75 -25.69 22.95
C THR A 788 -5.08 -26.03 21.49
N GLY A 789 -4.18 -25.69 20.55
CA GLY A 789 -4.27 -26.14 19.16
C GLY A 789 -5.30 -25.41 18.28
N PHE A 790 -5.79 -24.24 18.66
CA PHE A 790 -6.82 -23.54 17.89
C PHE A 790 -6.30 -22.94 16.57
N PHE A 791 -7.17 -22.89 15.56
CA PHE A 791 -6.97 -22.05 14.37
C PHE A 791 -7.33 -20.59 14.64
N CYS A 792 -6.75 -19.65 13.88
CA CYS A 792 -7.07 -18.22 13.94
C CYS A 792 -8.60 -17.98 13.78
N PRO A 793 -9.22 -16.99 14.45
CA PRO A 793 -10.67 -16.80 14.40
C PRO A 793 -11.15 -16.42 13.00
N LEU A 794 -10.32 -15.72 12.23
CA LEU A 794 -10.59 -15.47 10.81
C LEU A 794 -10.65 -16.77 9.97
N VAL A 795 -9.82 -17.77 10.30
CA VAL A 795 -9.84 -19.07 9.62
C VAL A 795 -11.04 -19.91 10.08
N GLN A 796 -11.38 -19.87 11.38
CA GLN A 796 -12.57 -20.52 11.91
C GLN A 796 -13.85 -19.92 11.29
N GLY A 797 -13.90 -18.59 11.19
CA GLY A 797 -15.02 -17.83 10.65
C GLY A 797 -15.06 -17.72 9.12
N SER A 798 -14.08 -18.28 8.39
CA SER A 798 -13.94 -18.03 6.94
C SER A 798 -15.15 -18.49 6.14
N GLN A 799 -15.79 -19.59 6.55
CA GLN A 799 -17.00 -20.07 5.89
C GLN A 799 -18.18 -19.12 6.10
N TYR A 800 -18.35 -18.53 7.29
CA TYR A 800 -19.45 -17.61 7.55
C TYR A 800 -19.25 -16.30 6.77
N MET A 801 -18.02 -15.80 6.73
CA MET A 801 -17.65 -14.63 5.92
C MET A 801 -17.94 -14.87 4.44
N ALA A 802 -17.48 -15.99 3.87
CA ALA A 802 -17.73 -16.32 2.47
C ALA A 802 -19.22 -16.56 2.18
N SER A 803 -19.95 -17.22 3.08
CA SER A 803 -21.38 -17.52 2.90
C SER A 803 -22.22 -16.25 2.90
N ALA A 804 -21.94 -15.32 3.82
CA ALA A 804 -22.62 -14.03 3.90
C ALA A 804 -22.26 -13.13 2.72
N ALA A 805 -20.98 -13.03 2.35
CA ALA A 805 -20.52 -12.16 1.27
C ALA A 805 -20.98 -12.63 -0.12
N LEU A 806 -21.09 -13.95 -0.34
CA LEU A 806 -21.44 -14.53 -1.64
C LEU A 806 -22.91 -15.00 -1.73
N ASN A 807 -23.71 -14.81 -0.67
CA ASN A 807 -25.09 -15.27 -0.59
C ASN A 807 -25.26 -16.76 -0.96
N ILE A 808 -24.41 -17.63 -0.41
CA ILE A 808 -24.39 -19.06 -0.75
C ILE A 808 -25.68 -19.73 -0.25
N SER A 809 -26.36 -20.46 -1.14
CA SER A 809 -27.59 -21.17 -0.78
C SER A 809 -27.33 -22.27 0.29
N PRO A 810 -28.08 -22.31 1.40
CA PRO A 810 -27.98 -23.36 2.41
C PRO A 810 -28.15 -24.78 1.85
N SER A 811 -28.94 -24.95 0.77
CA SER A 811 -29.16 -26.25 0.12
C SER A 811 -27.91 -26.81 -0.58
N SER A 812 -26.99 -25.92 -0.99
CA SER A 812 -25.73 -26.27 -1.65
C SER A 812 -24.54 -26.30 -0.68
N LEU A 813 -24.64 -25.66 0.48
CA LEU A 813 -23.53 -25.55 1.44
C LEU A 813 -23.48 -26.74 2.40
N ILE A 814 -22.30 -27.36 2.56
CA ILE A 814 -21.99 -28.36 3.58
C ILE A 814 -20.93 -27.77 4.51
N SER A 815 -21.30 -27.45 5.76
CA SER A 815 -20.44 -26.70 6.68
C SER A 815 -20.46 -27.25 8.12
N PRO A 816 -20.04 -28.51 8.35
CA PRO A 816 -19.98 -29.06 9.70
C PRO A 816 -18.97 -28.29 10.56
N THR A 817 -19.23 -28.23 11.86
CA THR A 817 -18.22 -27.79 12.83
C THR A 817 -17.37 -28.98 13.24
N VAL A 818 -16.05 -28.86 13.13
CA VAL A 818 -15.13 -29.97 13.35
C VAL A 818 -14.04 -29.57 14.34
N TYR A 819 -13.88 -30.38 15.38
CA TYR A 819 -12.81 -30.28 16.37
C TYR A 819 -11.83 -31.43 16.14
N LEU A 820 -10.83 -31.23 15.27
CA LEU A 820 -9.90 -32.30 14.87
C LEU A 820 -9.04 -32.84 16.02
N LYS A 821 -8.97 -32.12 17.14
CA LYS A 821 -8.28 -32.59 18.36
C LYS A 821 -9.11 -33.60 19.17
N GLU A 822 -10.42 -33.64 18.98
CA GLU A 822 -11.30 -34.55 19.71
C GLU A 822 -11.10 -36.01 19.26
N PRO A 823 -11.44 -37.01 20.11
CA PRO A 823 -11.44 -38.40 19.71
C PRO A 823 -12.31 -38.65 18.47
N ALA A 824 -11.89 -39.59 17.61
CA ALA A 824 -12.57 -39.87 16.35
C ALA A 824 -14.05 -40.20 16.54
N GLU A 825 -14.42 -40.85 17.65
CA GLU A 825 -15.80 -41.17 18.02
C GLU A 825 -16.67 -39.93 18.12
N ARG A 826 -16.15 -38.85 18.74
CA ARG A 826 -16.85 -37.58 18.88
C ARG A 826 -17.04 -36.90 17.52
N ILE A 827 -15.97 -36.84 16.74
CA ILE A 827 -15.99 -36.21 15.41
C ILE A 827 -16.99 -36.93 14.49
N VAL A 828 -17.01 -38.27 14.52
CA VAL A 828 -17.95 -39.09 13.74
C VAL A 828 -19.40 -38.82 14.15
N LEU A 829 -19.68 -38.66 15.44
CA LEU A 829 -21.01 -38.29 15.93
C LEU A 829 -21.44 -36.91 15.40
N ASP A 830 -20.56 -35.91 15.51
CA ASP A 830 -20.83 -34.55 15.05
C ASP A 830 -21.03 -34.50 13.51
N LEU A 831 -20.22 -35.26 12.75
CA LEU A 831 -20.39 -35.44 11.30
C LEU A 831 -21.70 -36.15 10.96
N HIS A 832 -22.07 -37.20 11.69
CA HIS A 832 -23.35 -37.89 11.47
C HIS A 832 -24.55 -36.97 11.75
N HIS A 833 -24.48 -36.15 12.80
CA HIS A 833 -25.53 -35.17 13.09
C HIS A 833 -25.66 -34.15 11.96
N SER A 834 -24.55 -33.71 11.36
CA SER A 834 -24.57 -32.72 10.28
C SER A 834 -24.91 -33.30 8.89
N LEU A 835 -24.60 -34.57 8.63
CA LEU A 835 -24.60 -35.16 7.28
C LEU A 835 -25.59 -36.33 7.12
N GLY A 836 -25.90 -37.03 8.20
CA GLY A 836 -26.59 -38.33 8.18
C GLY A 836 -27.97 -38.25 7.54
N GLU A 837 -28.84 -37.37 8.04
CA GLU A 837 -30.19 -37.18 7.50
C GLU A 837 -30.16 -36.62 6.07
N ARG A 838 -29.33 -35.60 5.84
CA ARG A 838 -29.23 -34.89 4.55
C ARG A 838 -28.85 -35.80 3.38
N PHE A 839 -27.99 -36.79 3.63
CA PHE A 839 -27.47 -37.69 2.59
C PHE A 839 -27.89 -39.15 2.76
N GLY A 840 -28.75 -39.47 3.73
CA GLY A 840 -29.16 -40.84 4.03
C GLY A 840 -28.00 -41.75 4.50
N LEU A 841 -27.00 -41.17 5.15
CA LEU A 841 -25.79 -41.87 5.57
C LEU A 841 -25.91 -42.39 7.00
N ARG A 842 -25.62 -43.68 7.21
CA ARG A 842 -25.57 -44.28 8.54
C ARG A 842 -24.27 -43.91 9.26
N GLN A 843 -24.31 -43.77 10.58
CA GLN A 843 -23.13 -43.47 11.39
C GLN A 843 -21.95 -44.42 11.12
N ARG A 844 -22.21 -45.72 10.92
CA ARG A 844 -21.16 -46.70 10.57
C ARG A 844 -20.46 -46.42 9.24
N GLN A 845 -21.15 -45.84 8.26
CA GLN A 845 -20.55 -45.47 6.97
C GLN A 845 -19.63 -44.26 7.16
N ILE A 846 -20.07 -43.27 7.94
CA ILE A 846 -19.28 -42.08 8.28
C ILE A 846 -18.06 -42.45 9.11
N ASP A 847 -18.21 -43.32 10.12
CA ASP A 847 -17.11 -43.82 10.97
C ASP A 847 -16.01 -44.47 10.14
N ARG A 848 -16.40 -45.42 9.28
CA ARG A 848 -15.47 -46.11 8.38
C ARG A 848 -14.77 -45.13 7.44
N ALA A 849 -15.53 -44.25 6.78
CA ALA A 849 -14.96 -43.28 5.84
C ALA A 849 -13.98 -42.32 6.53
N TYR A 850 -14.33 -41.82 7.72
CA TYR A 850 -13.52 -40.88 8.47
C TYR A 850 -12.22 -41.51 8.98
N ARG A 851 -12.29 -42.69 9.59
CA ARG A 851 -11.09 -43.37 10.12
C ARG A 851 -10.12 -43.79 9.02
N GLU A 852 -10.63 -44.34 7.91
CA GLU A 852 -9.79 -44.67 6.75
C GLU A 852 -9.10 -43.41 6.20
N ALA A 853 -9.83 -42.30 6.07
CA ALA A 853 -9.27 -41.05 5.58
C ALA A 853 -8.27 -40.39 6.55
N LEU A 854 -8.50 -40.52 7.87
CA LEU A 854 -7.60 -40.03 8.91
C LEU A 854 -6.27 -40.79 8.91
N GLU A 855 -6.29 -42.10 8.69
CA GLU A 855 -5.06 -42.90 8.57
C GLU A 855 -4.23 -42.44 7.36
N VAL A 856 -4.87 -42.14 6.22
CA VAL A 856 -4.18 -41.63 5.03
C VAL A 856 -3.54 -40.26 5.31
N GLN A 857 -4.27 -39.34 5.94
CA GLN A 857 -3.74 -38.03 6.35
C GLN A 857 -2.55 -38.16 7.31
N THR A 858 -2.63 -39.07 8.28
CA THR A 858 -1.58 -39.31 9.29
C THR A 858 -0.34 -39.96 8.64
N THR A 859 -0.54 -40.82 7.65
CA THR A 859 0.57 -41.44 6.90
C THR A 859 1.32 -40.40 6.07
N PHE A 860 0.61 -39.51 5.37
CA PHE A 860 1.22 -38.39 4.66
C PHE A 860 2.12 -37.52 5.57
N GLN A 861 1.64 -37.19 6.78
CA GLN A 861 2.43 -36.42 7.76
C GLN A 861 3.69 -37.19 8.22
N ARG A 862 3.58 -38.50 8.48
CA ARG A 862 4.73 -39.35 8.84
C ARG A 862 5.77 -39.40 7.73
N ASP A 863 5.35 -39.50 6.47
CA ASP A 863 6.26 -39.53 5.32
C ASP A 863 7.04 -38.23 5.15
N LEU A 864 6.40 -37.07 5.39
CA LEU A 864 7.09 -35.77 5.37
C LEU A 864 8.19 -35.73 6.45
N VAL A 865 7.86 -36.08 7.69
CA VAL A 865 8.82 -36.11 8.80
C VAL A 865 9.97 -37.08 8.51
N GLN A 866 9.67 -38.25 7.95
CA GLN A 866 10.71 -39.23 7.60
C GLN A 866 11.66 -38.69 6.52
N GLN A 867 11.14 -38.00 5.50
CA GLN A 867 11.98 -37.36 4.48
C GLN A 867 12.82 -36.20 5.06
N GLY A 868 12.30 -35.46 6.04
CA GLY A 868 13.04 -34.41 6.72
C GLY A 868 14.18 -34.94 7.59
N ARG A 869 13.98 -36.10 8.24
CA ARG A 869 15.08 -36.81 8.93
C ARG A 869 16.20 -37.17 7.97
N THR A 870 15.87 -37.67 6.77
CA THR A 870 16.87 -37.95 5.73
C THR A 870 17.61 -36.69 5.28
N PHE A 871 16.91 -35.55 5.15
CA PHE A 871 17.55 -34.26 4.86
C PHE A 871 18.57 -33.89 5.94
N LEU A 872 18.17 -33.89 7.22
CA LEU A 872 19.05 -33.53 8.32
C LEU A 872 20.27 -34.45 8.43
N GLN A 873 20.10 -35.76 8.16
CA GLN A 873 21.20 -36.73 8.11
C GLN A 873 22.17 -36.51 6.94
N SER A 874 21.73 -35.83 5.87
CA SER A 874 22.56 -35.53 4.70
C SER A 874 23.42 -34.27 4.84
N LEU A 875 23.22 -33.47 5.90
CA LEU A 875 23.96 -32.23 6.12
C LEU A 875 25.36 -32.49 6.68
N HIS A 876 26.35 -31.78 6.16
CA HIS A 876 27.69 -31.74 6.74
C HIS A 876 27.78 -30.74 7.92
N PRO A 877 28.73 -30.88 8.86
CA PRO A 877 28.82 -30.01 10.04
C PRO A 877 28.96 -28.50 9.76
N ASN A 878 29.49 -28.14 8.59
CA ASN A 878 29.68 -26.74 8.17
C ASN A 878 28.62 -26.27 7.16
N ASP A 879 27.63 -27.11 6.85
CA ASP A 879 26.57 -26.72 5.93
C ASP A 879 25.68 -25.65 6.55
N LEU A 880 25.47 -24.57 5.80
CA LEU A 880 24.42 -23.61 6.12
C LEU A 880 23.12 -24.05 5.47
N TRP A 881 22.04 -24.08 6.24
CA TRP A 881 20.72 -24.46 5.76
C TRP A 881 19.63 -23.61 6.41
N VAL A 882 18.45 -23.62 5.81
CA VAL A 882 17.34 -22.76 6.18
C VAL A 882 16.13 -23.58 6.57
N ALA A 883 15.62 -23.35 7.79
CA ALA A 883 14.30 -23.82 8.20
C ALA A 883 13.25 -22.76 7.83
N VAL A 884 12.33 -23.11 6.93
CA VAL A 884 11.27 -22.20 6.50
C VAL A 884 9.99 -22.50 7.28
N SER A 885 9.59 -21.55 8.13
CA SER A 885 8.37 -21.61 8.92
C SER A 885 7.29 -20.69 8.35
N GLY A 886 6.03 -21.01 8.63
CA GLY A 886 4.90 -20.19 8.20
C GLY A 886 3.59 -20.92 8.44
N ARG A 887 2.48 -20.31 8.06
CA ARG A 887 1.22 -21.04 7.98
C ARG A 887 1.23 -21.85 6.66
N PRO A 888 0.80 -23.11 6.63
CA PRO A 888 0.85 -23.92 5.41
C PRO A 888 0.15 -23.30 4.19
N TYR A 889 -0.92 -22.54 4.41
CA TYR A 889 -1.57 -21.78 3.32
C TYR A 889 -0.77 -20.59 2.80
N ASN A 890 0.22 -20.10 3.55
CA ASN A 890 1.20 -19.14 3.03
C ASN A 890 2.37 -19.85 2.34
N LEU A 891 2.79 -21.01 2.86
CA LEU A 891 3.97 -21.73 2.38
C LEU A 891 3.74 -22.48 1.06
N TYR A 892 2.56 -23.11 0.89
CA TYR A 892 2.32 -24.08 -0.18
C TYR A 892 1.38 -23.59 -1.28
N ASP A 893 0.87 -22.37 -1.15
CA ASP A 893 0.22 -21.69 -2.25
C ASP A 893 1.28 -20.91 -3.04
N ASP A 894 1.43 -21.24 -4.33
CA ASP A 894 2.46 -20.66 -5.21
C ASP A 894 2.34 -19.13 -5.34
N ARG A 895 1.14 -18.58 -5.21
CA ARG A 895 0.88 -17.14 -5.31
C ARG A 895 1.18 -16.45 -3.98
N LEU A 896 0.71 -16.99 -2.86
CA LEU A 896 0.98 -16.41 -1.53
C LEU A 896 2.44 -16.54 -1.10
N SER A 897 3.15 -17.57 -1.58
CA SER A 897 4.56 -17.80 -1.28
C SER A 897 5.52 -17.13 -2.26
N LEU A 898 5.01 -16.59 -3.38
CA LEU A 898 5.80 -16.14 -4.51
C LEU A 898 6.84 -17.19 -4.97
N ARG A 899 6.51 -18.48 -4.79
CA ARG A 899 7.38 -19.64 -5.07
C ARG A 899 8.72 -19.60 -4.32
N LEU A 900 8.69 -19.16 -3.06
CA LEU A 900 9.87 -19.05 -2.18
C LEU A 900 10.80 -20.28 -2.26
N GLY A 901 10.24 -21.50 -2.14
CA GLY A 901 11.03 -22.74 -2.21
C GLY A 901 11.83 -22.90 -3.51
N GLN A 902 11.19 -22.60 -4.65
CA GLN A 902 11.83 -22.65 -5.96
C GLN A 902 12.98 -21.63 -6.07
N ASN A 903 12.82 -20.45 -5.46
CA ASN A 903 13.81 -19.38 -5.51
C ASN A 903 15.01 -19.68 -4.61
N LEU A 904 14.77 -20.20 -3.40
CA LEU A 904 15.84 -20.67 -2.49
C LEU A 904 16.67 -21.79 -3.15
N ALA A 905 16.01 -22.76 -3.78
CA ALA A 905 16.70 -23.82 -4.52
C ALA A 905 17.56 -23.29 -5.68
N LYS A 906 17.07 -22.30 -6.45
CA LYS A 906 17.83 -21.64 -7.52
C LYS A 906 19.02 -20.83 -7.01
N LEU A 907 18.94 -20.30 -5.79
CA LEU A 907 20.02 -19.58 -5.12
C LEU A 907 21.12 -20.52 -4.58
N GLY A 908 20.92 -21.84 -4.68
CA GLY A 908 21.82 -22.82 -4.08
C GLY A 908 21.70 -22.86 -2.54
N ILE A 909 20.52 -22.51 -2.00
CA ILE A 909 20.24 -22.52 -0.56
C ILE A 909 19.50 -23.82 -0.21
N LYS A 910 20.07 -24.60 0.71
CA LYS A 910 19.43 -25.79 1.29
C LYS A 910 18.28 -25.34 2.21
N ALA A 911 17.06 -25.31 1.71
CA ALA A 911 15.89 -24.84 2.45
C ALA A 911 14.81 -25.90 2.57
N ILE A 912 14.31 -26.14 3.79
CA ILE A 912 13.29 -27.14 4.08
C ILE A 912 12.09 -26.51 4.82
N PRO A 913 10.83 -26.78 4.40
CA PRO A 913 9.67 -26.25 5.10
C PRO A 913 9.39 -27.03 6.39
N HIS A 914 8.80 -26.36 7.37
CA HIS A 914 8.63 -26.88 8.72
C HIS A 914 7.80 -28.17 8.87
N ASP A 915 6.97 -28.55 7.89
CA ASP A 915 6.23 -29.82 7.95
C ASP A 915 7.12 -31.06 7.86
N PHE A 916 8.34 -30.92 7.32
CA PHE A 916 9.32 -32.01 7.32
C PHE A 916 10.08 -32.11 8.65
N LEU A 917 10.02 -31.09 9.50
CA LEU A 917 10.81 -31.02 10.72
C LEU A 917 10.02 -31.60 11.90
N ASP A 918 10.57 -32.64 12.51
CA ASP A 918 10.03 -33.20 13.73
C ASP A 918 10.23 -32.22 14.90
N THR A 919 9.15 -31.55 15.28
CA THR A 919 9.15 -30.50 16.32
C THR A 919 8.37 -30.91 17.57
N ALA A 920 7.88 -32.16 17.62
CA ALA A 920 7.00 -32.65 18.68
C ALA A 920 7.67 -32.67 20.06
N SER A 921 8.99 -32.91 20.10
CA SER A 921 9.79 -32.98 21.33
C SER A 921 10.31 -31.63 21.83
N VAL A 922 10.18 -30.56 21.05
CA VAL A 922 10.73 -29.24 21.39
C VAL A 922 9.94 -28.61 22.54
N ASP A 923 10.56 -28.24 23.64
CA ASP A 923 9.80 -27.63 24.75
C ASP A 923 9.21 -26.25 24.37
N LEU A 924 7.97 -25.96 24.79
CA LEU A 924 7.26 -24.67 24.64
C LEU A 924 6.75 -24.12 25.98
N SER A 925 7.24 -24.64 27.11
CA SER A 925 6.80 -24.21 28.44
C SER A 925 7.00 -22.70 28.74
N ASP A 926 7.95 -22.05 28.06
CA ASP A 926 8.19 -20.61 28.07
C ASP A 926 7.14 -19.78 27.32
N PHE A 927 6.25 -20.42 26.56
CA PHE A 927 5.08 -19.81 25.92
C PHE A 927 3.76 -20.42 26.44
N PRO A 928 3.45 -20.29 27.76
CA PRO A 928 2.33 -20.99 28.39
C PRO A 928 0.96 -20.56 27.83
N ASN A 929 0.88 -19.39 27.20
CA ASN A 929 -0.34 -18.84 26.61
C ASN A 929 -0.41 -19.02 25.08
N MET A 930 0.44 -19.88 24.48
CA MET A 930 0.37 -20.11 23.04
C MET A 930 -0.90 -20.88 22.66
N PHE A 931 -1.91 -20.11 22.29
CA PHE A 931 -3.25 -20.60 21.98
C PHE A 931 -3.35 -21.26 20.59
N TRP A 932 -2.55 -20.78 19.63
CA TRP A 932 -2.64 -21.17 18.22
C TRP A 932 -1.79 -22.41 17.93
N GLY A 933 -2.38 -23.46 17.35
CA GLY A 933 -1.60 -24.67 17.03
C GLY A 933 -0.51 -24.44 15.97
N LEU A 934 -0.81 -23.68 14.91
CA LEU A 934 0.21 -23.32 13.90
C LEU A 934 1.25 -22.35 14.49
N GLY A 935 0.84 -21.49 15.44
CA GLY A 935 1.77 -20.60 16.15
C GLY A 935 2.76 -21.40 17.00
N ALA A 936 2.28 -22.41 17.72
CA ALA A 936 3.11 -23.33 18.48
C ALA A 936 4.12 -24.06 17.58
N GLN A 937 3.68 -24.61 16.44
CA GLN A 937 4.59 -25.27 15.50
C GLN A 937 5.67 -24.30 14.97
N ILE A 938 5.29 -23.07 14.61
CA ILE A 938 6.25 -22.03 14.15
C ILE A 938 7.28 -21.71 15.23
N LEU A 939 6.86 -21.55 16.50
CA LEU A 939 7.78 -21.32 17.61
C LEU A 939 8.71 -22.50 17.87
N ARG A 940 8.21 -23.74 17.79
CA ARG A 940 9.04 -24.94 17.91
C ARG A 940 10.08 -25.01 16.80
N THR A 941 9.70 -24.67 15.56
CA THR A 941 10.65 -24.57 14.44
C THR A 941 11.71 -23.50 14.71
N ALA A 942 11.33 -22.33 15.24
CA ALA A 942 12.29 -21.28 15.57
C ALA A 942 13.28 -21.70 16.68
N LYS A 943 12.80 -22.41 17.71
CA LYS A 943 13.66 -23.00 18.74
C LYS A 943 14.59 -24.08 18.19
N LEU A 944 14.07 -24.94 17.30
CA LEU A 944 14.87 -25.94 16.61
C LEU A 944 15.98 -25.25 15.79
N ALA A 945 15.65 -24.22 15.02
CA ALA A 945 16.63 -23.45 14.26
C ALA A 945 17.71 -22.84 15.17
N LYS A 946 17.30 -22.24 16.30
CA LYS A 946 18.23 -21.71 17.33
C LYS A 946 19.16 -22.78 17.91
N ALA A 947 18.69 -24.02 18.06
CA ALA A 947 19.46 -25.11 18.65
C ALA A 947 20.48 -25.74 17.69
N HIS A 948 20.33 -25.54 16.38
CA HIS A 948 21.21 -26.13 15.37
C HIS A 948 22.22 -25.10 14.83
N SER A 949 23.51 -25.33 15.07
CA SER A 949 24.59 -24.55 14.44
C SER A 949 24.52 -24.65 12.92
N GLY A 950 24.52 -23.51 12.23
CA GLY A 950 24.39 -23.46 10.76
C GLY A 950 22.94 -23.44 10.24
N CYS A 951 21.93 -23.52 11.11
CA CYS A 951 20.53 -23.33 10.73
C CYS A 951 20.12 -21.86 10.85
N TYR A 952 19.55 -21.31 9.77
CA TYR A 952 18.89 -20.00 9.78
C TYR A 952 17.38 -20.16 9.63
N GLY A 953 16.61 -19.35 10.37
CA GLY A 953 15.16 -19.32 10.24
C GLY A 953 14.70 -18.32 9.18
N ILE A 954 13.82 -18.75 8.27
CA ILE A 954 13.00 -17.84 7.46
C ILE A 954 11.55 -18.03 7.88
N HIS A 955 10.84 -16.94 8.17
CA HIS A 955 9.43 -16.95 8.49
C HIS A 955 8.62 -16.26 7.40
N LEU A 956 7.64 -16.96 6.83
CA LEU A 956 6.73 -16.41 5.81
C LEU A 956 5.33 -16.16 6.40
N THR A 957 4.87 -14.91 6.25
CA THR A 957 3.53 -14.47 6.63
C THR A 957 2.95 -13.54 5.57
N ASN A 958 1.61 -13.41 5.56
CA ASN A 958 0.87 -12.51 4.67
C ASN A 958 -0.08 -11.65 5.52
N PHE A 959 -0.06 -10.35 5.28
CA PHE A 959 -0.99 -9.37 5.83
C PHE A 959 -1.67 -8.60 4.68
N SER A 960 -2.79 -7.93 4.94
CA SER A 960 -3.51 -7.13 3.92
C SER A 960 -2.96 -5.73 3.81
#